data_AF-A0A3N4LZ22-F1
#
_entry.id   AF-A0A3N4LZ22-F1
#
_cell.length_a   1.000
_cell.length_b   1.000
_cell.length_c   1.000
_cell.angle_alpha   90.00
_cell.angle_beta   90.00
_cell.angle_gamma   90.00
#
_symmetry.space_group_name_H-M   'P 1'
#
loop_
_entity.id
_entity.type
_entity.pdbx_description
1 polymer ?
#
loop_
_entity_poly.entity_id
_entity_poly.type
_entity_poly.pdbx_seq_one_letter_code
_entity_poly.pdbx_strand_id
1 'polypeptide(L)'
;MTHSEEEAAAFGLLNTIRNSLQSAPEEALACLKQIKHSLIGHEQAKQLYVDNNIIQVLVRILELEHAPKELKLEAGTCIGSLSYGGESFASKLLQAGVLGPLISTLNLTTSPPKLVLSSLRTLNTLFDTCPSETSTPSNSIAGIITSELYSNRQALKYIQIILSQTSASPSTQQQIALAATLISKSCRHGGSGEKAAANMEKHQIMLVNDGILEALGRRLAGFIVRDRNGEGSRPATRSPKGLDDEDKENSVPIPAPVTAQLAPLMDAISVIIKNNPVVTRNDSYRQHEFLYAPWILSAFPASSQAPQSRPKAKPKSITSHPISPTMLTASAFPPLSASYCPAGGPRGAYAQSSASDTMDSALNTPAPGSDTEDSSRRRGKRSRKVDTMPLEDSPLVRWLINVVRQGDALTRLMAASLLINLCHRRTGPIVKSIECMVLPVLVRLLDDDAQSLAQAEHHKGGAAVGGQQLPQRVEWIIRERAPAVLADLINDSEQMQKAAVEAHAIKKLAGMLKRTFEVTPSGSTTKETNGVLGMKSLSMRSPDGDAEENARLAAEINSPYKVHRMKVRESTLRCISGLASLKDEYRKIVIDSGVLPYIVASLKPISEIKIQDPGPSSTPTTAAVAAKGDESPPPGPNIVKEGNPPRVLIAAAYAVKSLSRSVSLLRTSLIDNGVAAPVTALLKSDDVEVKNAATMALCNLLLEFSPMQHLVIESGALKILCEQAHSANAELKLNSIWALKHYIYNATPDVKASTLTELGSEWLVDLISWDDDLASNEVDEEYEDEDERMADEGDENVAYGPLFSGNTPQHHVEESGEDSDVNHMKDSIGQLSRRRDSRTPMTSSASFVEQEISTRAIRRARRQLLEVQEQGLQFLRNLICGANSPEMLDTLFSRVGQDRVYEILTRKTRPRPALSHHIRSGCSSRRPTTASSTESTPHHHVTRDPPTEILIPIIYILIHIAANHPRHRETLIQQTELLKNLLPLFEHEHEEVRVSLAWVVINLTWKDDGADEASCKLRAAELKRLGFMQKLEGLMHDKELDVKERAKTGLYQMRQCLGDTA
;
A
#
# COMPACT_ATOMS: atom_id res chain seq x y z
N MET A 1 -39.26 -34.50 21.38
CA MET A 1 -39.94 -33.40 22.07
C MET A 1 -40.62 -32.56 21.00
N THR A 2 -41.78 -31.99 21.28
CA THR A 2 -42.39 -30.99 20.39
C THR A 2 -41.57 -29.68 20.48
N HIS A 3 -41.59 -28.83 19.45
CA HIS A 3 -40.85 -27.55 19.43
C HIS A 3 -41.17 -26.68 20.66
N SER A 4 -42.42 -26.76 21.16
CA SER A 4 -42.89 -26.08 22.37
C SER A 4 -42.27 -26.63 23.66
N GLU A 5 -42.00 -27.94 23.75
CA GLU A 5 -41.32 -28.55 24.90
C GLU A 5 -39.84 -28.18 24.96
N GLU A 6 -39.17 -28.06 23.80
CA GLU A 6 -37.77 -27.62 23.72
C GLU A 6 -37.61 -26.14 24.09
N GLU A 7 -38.53 -25.28 23.66
CA GLU A 7 -38.61 -23.87 24.08
C GLU A 7 -38.81 -23.73 25.59
N ALA A 8 -39.76 -24.47 26.18
CA ALA A 8 -40.03 -24.44 27.61
C ALA A 8 -38.82 -24.93 28.43
N ALA A 9 -38.13 -25.97 27.96
CA ALA A 9 -36.92 -26.48 28.59
C ALA A 9 -35.75 -25.47 28.52
N ALA A 10 -35.52 -24.86 27.35
CA ALA A 10 -34.49 -23.84 27.16
C ALA A 10 -34.74 -22.60 28.05
N PHE A 11 -35.99 -22.15 28.14
CA PHE A 11 -36.39 -21.04 29.00
C PHE A 11 -36.21 -21.38 30.49
N GLY A 12 -36.57 -22.60 30.90
CA GLY A 12 -36.35 -23.11 32.25
C GLY A 12 -34.88 -23.06 32.65
N LEU A 13 -33.99 -23.58 31.80
CA LEU A 13 -32.53 -23.56 32.05
C LEU A 13 -31.97 -22.13 32.17
N LEU A 14 -32.41 -21.21 31.32
CA LEU A 14 -31.97 -19.81 31.37
C LEU A 14 -32.44 -19.09 32.64
N ASN A 15 -33.67 -19.33 33.09
CA ASN A 15 -34.17 -18.74 34.33
C ASN A 15 -33.45 -19.28 35.57
N THR A 16 -33.15 -20.59 35.60
CA THR A 16 -32.32 -21.17 36.68
C THR A 16 -30.95 -20.50 36.72
N ILE A 17 -30.30 -20.29 35.57
CA ILE A 17 -29.01 -19.56 35.54
C ILE A 17 -29.19 -18.13 36.08
N ARG A 18 -30.21 -17.38 35.63
CA ARG A 18 -30.45 -16.00 36.08
C ARG A 18 -30.63 -15.89 37.60
N ASN A 19 -31.37 -16.83 38.18
CA ASN A 19 -31.70 -16.83 39.61
C ASN A 19 -30.56 -17.37 40.49
N SER A 20 -29.79 -18.34 39.99
CA SER A 20 -28.75 -19.03 40.76
C SER A 20 -27.33 -18.42 40.62
N LEU A 21 -27.16 -17.38 39.78
CA LEU A 21 -25.86 -16.74 39.50
C LEU A 21 -25.08 -16.25 40.73
N GLN A 22 -25.79 -15.78 41.76
CA GLN A 22 -25.18 -15.26 43.00
C GLN A 22 -25.41 -16.20 44.21
N SER A 23 -26.50 -16.96 44.21
CA SER A 23 -26.94 -17.78 45.34
C SER A 23 -26.47 -19.24 45.27
N ALA A 24 -26.35 -19.82 44.07
CA ALA A 24 -26.00 -21.23 43.86
C ALA A 24 -25.20 -21.43 42.54
N PRO A 25 -23.92 -21.03 42.50
CA PRO A 25 -23.15 -21.00 41.25
C PRO A 25 -22.87 -22.39 40.64
N GLU A 26 -22.91 -23.46 41.44
CA GLU A 26 -22.77 -24.85 40.94
C GLU A 26 -23.99 -25.29 40.12
N GLU A 27 -25.19 -24.85 40.50
CA GLU A 27 -26.42 -25.13 39.76
C GLU A 27 -26.45 -24.36 38.43
N ALA A 28 -26.01 -23.10 38.45
CA ALA A 28 -25.82 -22.30 37.25
C ALA A 28 -24.78 -22.93 36.29
N LEU A 29 -23.69 -23.49 36.83
CA LEU A 29 -22.67 -24.21 36.06
C LEU A 29 -23.23 -25.49 35.42
N ALA A 30 -24.04 -26.27 36.14
CA ALA A 30 -24.67 -27.47 35.61
C ALA A 30 -25.61 -27.16 34.45
N CYS A 31 -26.45 -26.13 34.60
CA CYS A 31 -27.35 -25.66 33.54
C CYS A 31 -26.56 -25.16 32.32
N LEU A 32 -25.51 -24.37 32.53
CA LEU A 32 -24.70 -23.83 31.43
C LEU A 32 -23.97 -24.93 30.64
N LYS A 33 -23.52 -26.01 31.31
CA LYS A 33 -22.96 -27.19 30.63
C LYS A 33 -23.98 -27.90 29.75
N GLN A 34 -25.24 -27.99 30.18
CA GLN A 34 -26.32 -28.57 29.36
C GLN A 34 -26.57 -27.70 28.12
N ILE A 35 -26.70 -26.38 28.30
CA ILE A 35 -26.87 -25.44 27.19
C ILE A 35 -25.70 -25.53 26.20
N LYS A 36 -24.46 -25.59 26.69
CA LYS A 36 -23.28 -25.75 25.83
C LYS A 36 -23.40 -26.98 24.91
N HIS A 37 -23.81 -28.12 25.45
CA HIS A 37 -23.96 -29.35 24.64
C HIS A 37 -25.04 -29.18 23.56
N SER A 38 -26.11 -28.44 23.86
CA SER A 38 -27.13 -28.09 22.86
C SER A 38 -26.64 -27.09 21.81
N LEU A 39 -25.75 -26.15 22.16
CA LEU A 39 -25.25 -25.13 21.25
C LEU A 39 -24.18 -25.64 20.27
N ILE A 40 -23.44 -26.69 20.62
CA ILE A 40 -22.34 -27.19 19.78
C ILE A 40 -22.92 -28.03 18.63
N GLY A 41 -22.78 -27.53 17.40
CA GLY A 41 -23.15 -28.26 16.19
C GLY A 41 -24.62 -28.15 15.75
N HIS A 42 -25.49 -27.49 16.51
CA HIS A 42 -26.91 -27.36 16.19
C HIS A 42 -27.33 -25.89 15.98
N GLU A 43 -27.58 -25.50 14.74
CA GLU A 43 -27.87 -24.10 14.37
C GLU A 43 -29.26 -23.62 14.81
N GLN A 44 -30.27 -24.49 14.73
CA GLN A 44 -31.62 -24.23 15.25
C GLN A 44 -31.61 -23.99 16.77
N ALA A 45 -30.82 -24.78 17.51
CA ALA A 45 -30.66 -24.59 18.95
C ALA A 45 -29.97 -23.26 19.28
N LYS A 46 -28.93 -22.87 18.51
CA LYS A 46 -28.30 -21.54 18.67
C LYS A 46 -29.31 -20.42 18.48
N GLN A 47 -30.14 -20.50 17.45
CA GLN A 47 -31.16 -19.49 17.16
C GLN A 47 -32.18 -19.40 18.32
N LEU A 48 -32.69 -20.55 18.78
CA LEU A 48 -33.61 -20.64 19.92
C LEU A 48 -33.06 -19.96 21.19
N TYR A 49 -31.83 -20.29 21.60
CA TYR A 49 -31.24 -19.70 22.81
C TYR A 49 -30.94 -18.20 22.65
N VAL A 50 -30.56 -17.76 21.45
CA VAL A 50 -30.33 -16.34 21.14
C VAL A 50 -31.62 -15.54 21.25
N ASP A 51 -32.72 -16.06 20.72
CA ASP A 51 -34.04 -15.41 20.81
C ASP A 51 -34.54 -15.33 22.26
N ASN A 52 -34.09 -16.26 23.12
CA ASN A 52 -34.34 -16.25 24.56
C ASN A 52 -33.31 -15.41 25.37
N ASN A 53 -32.55 -14.52 24.73
CA ASN A 53 -31.59 -13.60 25.34
C ASN A 53 -30.45 -14.29 26.12
N ILE A 54 -29.96 -15.45 25.65
CA ILE A 54 -28.78 -16.10 26.24
C ILE A 54 -27.54 -15.21 26.24
N ILE A 55 -27.34 -14.41 25.18
CA ILE A 55 -26.11 -13.63 24.99
C ILE A 55 -25.88 -12.68 26.17
N GLN A 56 -26.91 -11.95 26.60
CA GLN A 56 -26.83 -11.04 27.75
C GLN A 56 -26.49 -11.78 29.06
N VAL A 57 -26.98 -13.00 29.24
CA VAL A 57 -26.65 -13.83 30.40
C VAL A 57 -25.17 -14.23 30.37
N LEU A 58 -24.65 -14.63 29.20
CA LEU A 58 -23.25 -15.02 29.03
C LEU A 58 -22.30 -13.83 29.23
N VAL A 59 -22.64 -12.66 28.69
CA VAL A 59 -21.89 -11.40 28.88
C VAL A 59 -21.81 -11.06 30.37
N ARG A 60 -22.95 -11.08 31.08
CA ARG A 60 -23.00 -10.83 32.52
C ARG A 60 -22.15 -11.81 33.33
N ILE A 61 -22.12 -13.09 32.96
CA ILE A 61 -21.25 -14.10 33.62
C ILE A 61 -19.76 -13.72 33.50
N LEU A 62 -19.33 -13.23 32.32
CA LEU A 62 -17.93 -12.84 32.12
C LEU A 62 -17.56 -11.59 32.95
N GLU A 63 -18.49 -10.64 33.07
CA GLU A 63 -18.31 -9.38 33.82
C GLU A 63 -18.23 -9.57 35.35
N LEU A 64 -18.93 -10.57 35.90
CA LEU A 64 -18.94 -10.81 37.35
C LEU A 64 -17.54 -11.13 37.89
N GLU A 65 -16.92 -10.21 38.63
CA GLU A 65 -15.55 -10.39 39.15
C GLU A 65 -15.36 -11.66 39.99
N HIS A 66 -16.34 -11.97 40.85
CA HIS A 66 -16.30 -13.10 41.78
C HIS A 66 -16.90 -14.40 41.23
N ALA A 67 -17.33 -14.45 39.96
CA ALA A 67 -17.88 -15.68 39.40
C ALA A 67 -16.81 -16.79 39.33
N PRO A 68 -17.17 -18.07 39.58
CA PRO A 68 -16.22 -19.17 39.48
C PRO A 68 -15.52 -19.22 38.12
N LYS A 69 -14.22 -19.50 38.13
CA LYS A 69 -13.38 -19.56 36.92
C LYS A 69 -13.93 -20.54 35.88
N GLU A 70 -14.50 -21.65 36.34
CA GLU A 70 -15.13 -22.67 35.49
C GLU A 70 -16.43 -22.18 34.86
N LEU A 71 -17.24 -21.40 35.59
CA LEU A 71 -18.46 -20.79 35.05
C LEU A 71 -18.14 -19.79 33.93
N LYS A 72 -17.11 -18.95 34.14
CA LYS A 72 -16.60 -18.04 33.09
C LYS A 72 -16.07 -18.79 31.87
N LEU A 73 -15.37 -19.91 32.08
CA LEU A 73 -14.86 -20.75 30.99
C LEU A 73 -15.99 -21.32 30.13
N GLU A 74 -17.03 -21.86 30.76
CA GLU A 74 -18.17 -22.41 30.03
C GLU A 74 -18.96 -21.31 29.31
N ALA A 75 -19.10 -20.12 29.91
CA ALA A 75 -19.73 -18.98 29.24
C ALA A 75 -18.94 -18.51 28.01
N GLY A 76 -17.62 -18.36 28.14
CA GLY A 76 -16.74 -18.02 27.02
C GLY A 76 -16.78 -19.09 25.91
N THR A 77 -16.92 -20.37 26.26
CA THR A 77 -17.05 -21.46 25.28
C THR A 77 -18.39 -21.39 24.53
N CYS A 78 -19.49 -21.05 25.21
CA CYS A 78 -20.78 -20.83 24.58
C CYS A 78 -20.75 -19.64 23.61
N ILE A 79 -20.15 -18.52 24.02
CA ILE A 79 -19.94 -17.35 23.14
C ILE A 79 -19.10 -17.75 21.93
N GLY A 80 -18.02 -18.50 22.14
CA GLY A 80 -17.19 -19.03 21.06
C GLY A 80 -17.98 -19.94 20.09
N SER A 81 -18.94 -20.73 20.57
CA SER A 81 -19.81 -21.54 19.69
C SER A 81 -20.78 -20.66 18.88
N LEU A 82 -21.33 -19.62 19.50
CA LEU A 82 -22.23 -18.66 18.85
C LEU A 82 -21.49 -17.84 17.77
N SER A 83 -20.22 -17.50 17.97
CA SER A 83 -19.45 -16.75 16.97
C SER A 83 -19.22 -17.52 15.66
N TYR A 84 -19.32 -18.86 15.68
CA TYR A 84 -19.32 -19.69 14.47
C TYR A 84 -20.65 -19.72 13.71
N GLY A 85 -21.73 -19.11 14.24
CA GLY A 85 -23.04 -19.07 13.57
C GLY A 85 -23.10 -18.14 12.35
N GLY A 86 -22.01 -17.44 12.00
CA GLY A 86 -21.97 -16.49 10.90
C GLY A 86 -22.25 -15.04 11.33
N GLU A 87 -22.40 -14.15 10.33
CA GLU A 87 -22.46 -12.70 10.54
C GLU A 87 -23.67 -12.25 11.40
N SER A 88 -24.82 -12.90 11.26
CA SER A 88 -26.03 -12.58 12.04
C SER A 88 -25.81 -12.76 13.54
N PHE A 89 -25.21 -13.88 13.95
CA PHE A 89 -24.86 -14.15 15.34
C PHE A 89 -23.71 -13.26 15.82
N ALA A 90 -22.69 -13.05 14.99
CA ALA A 90 -21.58 -12.16 15.33
C ALA A 90 -22.05 -10.72 15.59
N SER A 91 -22.98 -10.21 14.77
CA SER A 91 -23.59 -8.89 14.96
C SER A 91 -24.37 -8.79 16.26
N LYS A 92 -25.22 -9.77 16.57
CA LYS A 92 -25.96 -9.84 17.86
C LYS A 92 -25.02 -9.91 19.08
N LEU A 93 -23.91 -10.65 18.97
CA LEU A 93 -22.88 -10.74 20.01
C LEU A 93 -22.22 -9.37 20.26
N LEU A 94 -21.89 -8.63 19.21
CA LEU A 94 -21.32 -7.29 19.34
C LEU A 94 -22.29 -6.27 19.91
N GLN A 95 -23.55 -6.29 19.45
CA GLN A 95 -24.61 -5.40 19.96
C GLN A 95 -24.85 -5.61 21.47
N ALA A 96 -24.66 -6.83 21.96
CA ALA A 96 -24.73 -7.15 23.37
C ALA A 96 -23.47 -6.76 24.18
N GLY A 97 -22.46 -6.12 23.56
CA GLY A 97 -21.28 -5.61 24.27
C GLY A 97 -20.23 -6.67 24.64
N VAL A 98 -20.16 -7.80 23.93
CA VAL A 98 -19.29 -8.94 24.31
C VAL A 98 -17.78 -8.64 24.29
N LEU A 99 -17.33 -7.62 23.56
CA LEU A 99 -15.90 -7.35 23.35
C LEU A 99 -15.16 -6.95 24.62
N GLY A 100 -15.71 -6.01 25.40
CA GLY A 100 -15.10 -5.56 26.65
C GLY A 100 -14.83 -6.71 27.62
N PRO A 101 -15.84 -7.56 27.92
CA PRO A 101 -15.67 -8.75 28.76
C PRO A 101 -14.69 -9.78 28.16
N LEU A 102 -14.70 -10.01 26.85
CA LEU A 102 -13.72 -10.91 26.23
C LEU A 102 -12.28 -10.38 26.37
N ILE A 103 -12.08 -9.07 26.18
CA ILE A 103 -10.76 -8.43 26.34
C ILE A 103 -10.30 -8.47 27.80
N SER A 104 -11.19 -8.24 28.76
CA SER A 104 -10.83 -8.30 30.20
C SER A 104 -10.38 -9.71 30.62
N THR A 105 -10.95 -10.76 30.01
CA THR A 105 -10.53 -12.15 30.25
C THR A 105 -9.15 -12.50 29.69
N LEU A 106 -8.51 -11.62 28.90
CA LEU A 106 -7.12 -11.80 28.44
C LEU A 106 -6.10 -11.54 29.56
N ASN A 107 -6.54 -10.98 30.69
CA ASN A 107 -5.67 -10.74 31.83
C ASN A 107 -5.20 -12.06 32.48
N LEU A 108 -3.91 -12.36 32.33
CA LEU A 108 -3.30 -13.57 32.88
C LEU A 108 -3.27 -13.64 34.41
N THR A 109 -3.43 -12.52 35.12
CA THR A 109 -3.42 -12.52 36.59
C THR A 109 -4.75 -12.98 37.17
N THR A 110 -5.86 -12.69 36.49
CA THR A 110 -7.21 -12.99 36.97
C THR A 110 -7.84 -14.20 36.27
N SER A 111 -7.48 -14.46 35.02
CA SER A 111 -8.14 -15.46 34.18
C SER A 111 -7.35 -16.76 34.03
N PRO A 112 -8.00 -17.93 34.07
CA PRO A 112 -7.30 -19.21 33.86
C PRO A 112 -6.84 -19.35 32.40
N PRO A 113 -5.75 -20.09 32.11
CA PRO A 113 -5.21 -20.23 30.75
C PRO A 113 -6.21 -20.74 29.70
N LYS A 114 -7.11 -21.65 30.09
CA LYS A 114 -8.16 -22.17 29.20
C LYS A 114 -9.18 -21.09 28.79
N LEU A 115 -9.50 -20.16 29.69
CA LEU A 115 -10.42 -19.05 29.40
C LEU A 115 -9.75 -18.06 28.44
N VAL A 116 -8.51 -17.65 28.73
CA VAL A 116 -7.71 -16.78 27.84
C VAL A 116 -7.64 -17.37 26.43
N LEU A 117 -7.38 -18.68 26.33
CA LEU A 117 -7.33 -19.39 25.05
C LEU A 117 -8.70 -19.38 24.33
N SER A 118 -9.79 -19.60 25.06
CA SER A 118 -11.16 -19.54 24.51
C SER A 118 -11.48 -18.14 23.98
N SER A 119 -11.12 -17.09 24.73
CA SER A 119 -11.36 -15.70 24.35
C SER A 119 -10.54 -15.28 23.13
N LEU A 120 -9.25 -15.65 23.06
CA LEU A 120 -8.42 -15.39 21.88
C LEU A 120 -8.95 -16.10 20.62
N ARG A 121 -9.43 -17.34 20.74
CA ARG A 121 -10.08 -18.06 19.64
C ARG A 121 -11.36 -17.35 19.21
N THR A 122 -12.20 -16.97 20.16
CA THR A 122 -13.46 -16.28 19.91
C THR A 122 -13.24 -14.95 19.19
N LEU A 123 -12.30 -14.12 19.64
CA LEU A 123 -11.94 -12.86 18.99
C LEU A 123 -11.44 -13.07 17.55
N ASN A 124 -10.58 -14.07 17.34
CA ASN A 124 -10.10 -14.42 15.99
C ASN A 124 -11.23 -14.94 15.08
N THR A 125 -12.14 -15.75 15.62
CA THR A 125 -13.30 -16.26 14.89
C THR A 125 -14.26 -15.14 14.53
N LEU A 126 -14.55 -14.22 15.46
CA LEU A 126 -15.35 -13.03 15.17
C LEU A 126 -14.72 -12.21 14.04
N PHE A 127 -13.39 -12.07 14.03
CA PHE A 127 -12.68 -11.41 12.93
C PHE A 127 -12.82 -12.16 11.58
N ASP A 128 -12.87 -13.49 11.61
CA ASP A 128 -12.98 -14.35 10.42
C ASP A 128 -14.42 -14.42 9.86
N THR A 129 -15.44 -14.27 10.70
CA THR A 129 -16.86 -14.28 10.30
C THR A 129 -17.34 -12.95 9.73
N CYS A 130 -16.41 -12.00 9.50
CA CYS A 130 -16.67 -10.68 8.93
C CYS A 130 -16.39 -10.65 7.42
N PRO A 131 -17.40 -10.53 6.55
CA PRO A 131 -17.16 -9.99 5.22
C PRO A 131 -16.80 -8.49 5.35
N SER A 132 -15.56 -8.11 5.01
CA SER A 132 -15.10 -6.69 4.99
C SER A 132 -15.75 -5.86 3.86
N GLU A 133 -16.88 -6.29 3.31
CA GLU A 133 -17.17 -6.14 1.89
C GLU A 133 -18.46 -5.38 1.57
N THR A 134 -19.36 -5.17 2.54
CA THR A 134 -20.70 -4.56 2.32
C THR A 134 -20.97 -3.29 3.12
N SER A 135 -20.13 -2.97 4.12
CA SER A 135 -20.30 -1.81 5.00
C SER A 135 -19.06 -0.91 4.98
N THR A 136 -19.23 0.39 5.20
CA THR A 136 -18.12 1.31 5.48
C THR A 136 -17.18 0.71 6.53
N PRO A 137 -15.83 0.76 6.37
CA PRO A 137 -14.88 0.03 7.20
C PRO A 137 -15.09 0.22 8.72
N SER A 138 -15.49 1.42 9.13
CA SER A 138 -15.75 1.81 10.53
C SER A 138 -16.95 1.11 11.17
N ASN A 139 -17.96 0.71 10.38
CA ASN A 139 -19.18 0.08 10.88
C ASN A 139 -19.18 -1.44 10.70
N SER A 140 -18.09 -2.00 10.15
CA SER A 140 -17.92 -3.44 10.03
C SER A 140 -17.59 -4.06 11.39
N ILE A 141 -17.98 -5.33 11.61
CA ILE A 141 -17.66 -6.09 12.83
C ILE A 141 -16.14 -6.08 13.12
N ALA A 142 -15.31 -6.29 12.09
CA ALA A 142 -13.86 -6.22 12.21
C ALA A 142 -13.37 -4.80 12.57
N GLY A 143 -14.02 -3.76 12.06
CA GLY A 143 -13.74 -2.36 12.40
C GLY A 143 -14.04 -2.03 13.85
N ILE A 144 -15.16 -2.55 14.38
CA ILE A 144 -15.53 -2.43 15.79
C ILE A 144 -14.49 -3.13 16.67
N ILE A 145 -14.07 -4.36 16.32
CA ILE A 145 -13.04 -5.11 17.06
C ILE A 145 -11.71 -4.36 17.06
N THR A 146 -11.28 -3.87 15.89
CA THR A 146 -10.04 -3.07 15.77
C THR A 146 -10.14 -1.80 16.60
N SER A 147 -11.24 -1.05 16.51
CA SER A 147 -11.43 0.18 17.29
C SER A 147 -11.35 -0.08 18.78
N GLU A 148 -12.02 -1.12 19.28
CA GLU A 148 -11.98 -1.48 20.70
C GLU A 148 -10.56 -1.88 21.14
N LEU A 149 -9.86 -2.67 20.33
CA LEU A 149 -8.51 -3.14 20.65
C LEU A 149 -7.48 -2.01 20.78
N TYR A 150 -7.56 -1.01 19.90
CA TYR A 150 -6.60 0.11 19.86
C TYR A 150 -7.02 1.32 20.69
N SER A 151 -8.31 1.47 21.01
CA SER A 151 -8.78 2.52 21.93
C SER A 151 -8.52 2.16 23.40
N ASN A 152 -8.52 0.87 23.72
CA ASN A 152 -8.27 0.38 25.06
C ASN A 152 -6.78 0.01 25.26
N ARG A 153 -5.99 0.93 25.83
CA ARG A 153 -4.56 0.69 26.16
C ARG A 153 -4.32 -0.57 26.99
N GLN A 154 -5.28 -0.95 27.83
CA GLN A 154 -5.14 -2.14 28.67
C GLN A 154 -5.24 -3.43 27.85
N ALA A 155 -5.97 -3.42 26.74
CA ALA A 155 -6.06 -4.55 25.81
C ALA A 155 -4.68 -4.85 25.18
N LEU A 156 -3.99 -3.83 24.66
CA LEU A 156 -2.63 -3.98 24.11
C LEU A 156 -1.64 -4.45 25.18
N LYS A 157 -1.76 -3.95 26.41
CA LYS A 157 -0.93 -4.43 27.54
C LYS A 157 -1.17 -5.91 27.86
N TYR A 158 -2.41 -6.40 27.83
CA TYR A 158 -2.68 -7.83 28.02
C TYR A 158 -2.05 -8.68 26.90
N ILE A 159 -2.16 -8.23 25.65
CA ILE A 159 -1.52 -8.92 24.51
C ILE A 159 0.00 -8.92 24.65
N GLN A 160 0.60 -7.80 25.04
CA GLN A 160 2.06 -7.69 25.27
C GLN A 160 2.53 -8.69 26.34
N ILE A 161 1.77 -8.82 27.44
CA ILE A 161 2.06 -9.78 28.51
C ILE A 161 1.92 -11.23 28.01
N ILE A 162 0.87 -11.54 27.23
CA ILE A 162 0.66 -12.87 26.62
C ILE A 162 1.85 -13.22 25.72
N LEU A 163 2.26 -12.32 24.83
CA LEU A 163 3.41 -12.53 23.94
C LEU A 163 4.73 -12.72 24.72
N SER A 164 4.82 -12.16 25.92
CA SER A 164 5.99 -12.23 26.79
C SER A 164 6.06 -13.49 27.68
N GLN A 165 5.04 -14.37 27.69
CA GLN A 165 5.03 -15.60 28.49
C GLN A 165 6.15 -16.60 28.14
N THR A 166 7.00 -16.99 29.09
CA THR A 166 8.16 -17.87 28.85
C THR A 166 7.85 -19.37 28.89
N SER A 167 6.63 -19.78 29.25
CA SER A 167 6.26 -21.19 29.42
C SER A 167 6.25 -21.96 28.09
N ALA A 168 6.87 -23.15 28.09
CA ALA A 168 6.88 -24.08 26.94
C ALA A 168 5.57 -24.87 26.77
N SER A 169 4.57 -24.67 27.63
CA SER A 169 3.32 -25.45 27.58
C SER A 169 2.60 -25.27 26.24
N PRO A 170 2.02 -26.34 25.65
CA PRO A 170 1.29 -26.23 24.37
C PRO A 170 0.16 -25.19 24.41
N SER A 171 -0.54 -25.09 25.55
CA SER A 171 -1.61 -24.11 25.75
C SER A 171 -1.07 -22.67 25.70
N THR A 172 0.06 -22.40 26.35
CA THR A 172 0.69 -21.06 26.33
C THR A 172 1.21 -20.72 24.93
N GLN A 173 1.87 -21.66 24.25
CA GLN A 173 2.33 -21.42 22.89
C GLN A 173 1.17 -21.16 21.92
N GLN A 174 0.01 -21.78 22.14
CA GLN A 174 -1.19 -21.49 21.37
C GLN A 174 -1.78 -20.10 21.68
N GLN A 175 -1.75 -19.65 22.95
CA GLN A 175 -2.14 -18.28 23.31
C GLN A 175 -1.25 -17.25 22.60
N ILE A 176 0.07 -17.45 22.61
CA ILE A 176 1.03 -16.58 21.93
C ILE A 176 0.74 -16.52 20.42
N ALA A 177 0.54 -17.69 19.78
CA ALA A 177 0.24 -17.76 18.36
C ALA A 177 -1.06 -17.01 17.99
N LEU A 178 -2.14 -17.22 18.74
CA LEU A 178 -3.43 -16.56 18.50
C LEU A 178 -3.39 -15.06 18.80
N ALA A 179 -2.60 -14.62 19.78
CA ALA A 179 -2.37 -13.21 20.07
C ALA A 179 -1.63 -12.54 18.90
N ALA A 180 -0.59 -13.18 18.36
CA ALA A 180 0.11 -12.69 17.18
C ALA A 180 -0.82 -12.63 15.94
N THR A 181 -1.66 -13.66 15.72
CA THR A 181 -2.68 -13.64 14.66
C THR A 181 -3.71 -12.52 14.84
N LEU A 182 -4.15 -12.25 16.08
CA LEU A 182 -5.08 -11.17 16.35
C LEU A 182 -4.47 -9.81 16.00
N ILE A 183 -3.20 -9.59 16.34
CA ILE A 183 -2.45 -8.37 15.95
C ILE A 183 -2.32 -8.28 14.42
N SER A 184 -1.96 -9.36 13.74
CA SER A 184 -1.79 -9.33 12.29
C SER A 184 -3.10 -9.03 11.56
N LYS A 185 -4.24 -9.60 12.02
CA LYS A 185 -5.57 -9.32 11.47
C LYS A 185 -6.06 -7.91 11.77
N SER A 186 -5.98 -7.46 13.02
CA SER A 186 -6.48 -6.15 13.46
C SER A 186 -5.69 -4.98 12.87
N CYS A 187 -4.37 -5.13 12.70
CA CYS A 187 -3.52 -4.10 12.11
C CYS A 187 -3.64 -4.04 10.58
N ARG A 188 -3.88 -5.18 9.90
CA ARG A 188 -4.21 -5.20 8.45
C ARG A 188 -5.62 -4.70 8.16
N HIS A 189 -6.49 -4.61 9.17
CA HIS A 189 -7.88 -4.21 8.99
C HIS A 189 -7.98 -2.71 8.70
N GLY A 190 -8.67 -2.40 7.60
CA GLY A 190 -8.85 -1.07 7.04
C GLY A 190 -9.09 -1.22 5.54
N GLY A 191 -9.92 -0.39 4.93
CA GLY A 191 -10.24 -0.45 3.49
C GLY A 191 -9.02 -0.29 2.56
N SER A 192 -9.27 -0.18 1.27
CA SER A 192 -8.28 0.41 0.34
C SER A 192 -8.23 1.92 0.53
N GLY A 193 -7.14 2.55 0.10
CA GLY A 193 -6.99 4.00 0.11
C GLY A 193 -6.25 4.56 1.31
N GLU A 194 -6.08 5.88 1.31
CA GLU A 194 -5.15 6.53 2.23
C GLU A 194 -5.69 6.67 3.66
N LYS A 195 -6.99 6.88 3.88
CA LYS A 195 -7.55 6.88 5.24
C LYS A 195 -7.27 5.56 5.95
N ALA A 196 -7.39 4.45 5.22
CA ALA A 196 -7.05 3.14 5.75
C ALA A 196 -5.55 2.97 5.98
N ALA A 197 -4.72 3.48 5.06
CA ALA A 197 -3.27 3.54 5.20
C ALA A 197 -2.82 4.33 6.45
N ALA A 198 -3.43 5.49 6.71
CA ALA A 198 -3.16 6.34 7.85
C ALA A 198 -3.62 5.69 9.18
N ASN A 199 -4.80 5.05 9.19
CA ASN A 199 -5.26 4.29 10.35
C ASN A 199 -4.32 3.11 10.65
N MET A 200 -3.89 2.38 9.63
CA MET A 200 -2.91 1.31 9.77
C MET A 200 -1.59 1.84 10.34
N GLU A 201 -1.07 2.97 9.82
CA GLU A 201 0.15 3.61 10.35
C GLU A 201 -0.01 3.97 11.84
N LYS A 202 -1.16 4.56 12.22
CA LYS A 202 -1.48 4.87 13.62
C LYS A 202 -1.46 3.61 14.50
N HIS A 203 -2.07 2.52 14.04
CA HIS A 203 -2.04 1.24 14.76
C HIS A 203 -0.62 0.67 14.86
N GLN A 204 0.18 0.72 13.79
CA GLN A 204 1.58 0.27 13.80
C GLN A 204 2.41 1.04 14.84
N ILE A 205 2.26 2.37 14.92
CA ILE A 205 2.94 3.21 15.90
C ILE A 205 2.55 2.82 17.34
N MET A 206 1.25 2.60 17.59
CA MET A 206 0.78 2.14 18.91
C MET A 206 1.40 0.80 19.30
N LEU A 207 1.46 -0.16 18.37
CA LEU A 207 2.06 -1.48 18.62
C LEU A 207 3.56 -1.40 18.96
N VAL A 208 4.29 -0.47 18.33
CA VAL A 208 5.71 -0.24 18.66
C VAL A 208 5.83 0.41 20.05
N ASN A 209 5.08 1.49 20.31
CA ASN A 209 5.14 2.23 21.57
C ASN A 209 4.71 1.40 22.80
N ASP A 210 3.76 0.49 22.64
CA ASP A 210 3.32 -0.42 23.70
C ASP A 210 4.17 -1.70 23.80
N GLY A 211 5.31 -1.79 23.08
CA GLY A 211 6.30 -2.87 23.21
C GLY A 211 5.90 -4.20 22.57
N ILE A 212 4.89 -4.21 21.69
CA ILE A 212 4.44 -5.43 20.99
C ILE A 212 5.50 -5.90 19.99
N LEU A 213 6.08 -4.99 19.22
CA LEU A 213 7.16 -5.32 18.26
C LEU A 213 8.36 -5.95 18.97
N GLU A 214 8.72 -5.41 20.15
CA GLU A 214 9.81 -5.88 20.98
C GLU A 214 9.53 -7.30 21.52
N ALA A 215 8.32 -7.57 21.99
CA ALA A 215 7.90 -8.89 22.49
C ALA A 215 7.89 -9.95 21.38
N LEU A 216 7.33 -9.63 20.22
CA LEU A 216 7.35 -10.49 19.03
C LEU A 216 8.79 -10.74 18.55
N GLY A 217 9.58 -9.69 18.58
CA GLY A 217 10.98 -9.70 18.21
C GLY A 217 11.84 -10.65 19.03
N ARG A 218 11.74 -10.57 20.36
CA ARG A 218 12.44 -11.51 21.27
C ARG A 218 12.04 -12.95 21.02
N ARG A 219 10.78 -13.21 20.68
CA ARG A 219 10.30 -14.56 20.32
C ARG A 219 10.94 -15.05 19.03
N LEU A 220 10.95 -14.22 17.99
CA LEU A 220 11.62 -14.55 16.73
C LEU A 220 13.09 -14.88 16.96
N ALA A 221 13.77 -14.08 17.76
CA ALA A 221 15.16 -14.28 18.12
C ALA A 221 15.39 -15.61 18.88
N GLY A 222 14.44 -16.06 19.68
CA GLY A 222 14.46 -17.39 20.29
C GLY A 222 14.47 -18.54 19.28
N PHE A 223 13.83 -18.41 18.11
CA PHE A 223 13.93 -19.40 17.04
C PHE A 223 15.33 -19.43 16.42
N ILE A 224 15.94 -18.25 16.21
CA ILE A 224 17.31 -18.13 15.71
C ILE A 224 18.29 -18.86 16.64
N VAL A 225 18.15 -18.65 17.95
CA VAL A 225 18.99 -19.33 18.97
C VAL A 225 18.75 -20.85 18.95
N ARG A 226 17.48 -21.29 18.83
CA ARG A 226 17.12 -22.72 18.75
C ARG A 226 17.77 -23.40 17.55
N ASP A 227 17.65 -22.79 16.38
CA ASP A 227 18.15 -23.35 15.11
C ASP A 227 19.68 -23.52 15.16
N ARG A 228 20.38 -22.52 15.72
CA ARG A 228 21.83 -22.58 15.94
C ARG A 228 22.24 -23.73 16.87
N ASN A 229 21.52 -23.94 17.97
CA ASN A 229 21.83 -24.99 18.93
C ASN A 229 21.64 -26.41 18.34
N GLY A 230 20.85 -26.55 17.27
CA GLY A 230 20.67 -27.80 16.53
C GLY A 230 21.86 -28.17 15.61
N GLU A 231 22.65 -27.20 15.14
CA GLU A 231 23.73 -27.41 14.17
C GLU A 231 25.08 -27.87 14.78
N GLY A 232 25.08 -28.41 16.00
CA GLY A 232 26.32 -28.90 16.66
C GLY A 232 27.31 -27.79 17.07
N SER A 233 26.90 -26.52 16.98
CA SER A 233 27.70 -25.39 17.48
C SER A 233 27.70 -25.36 19.01
N ARG A 234 28.88 -25.16 19.62
CA ARG A 234 29.05 -25.02 21.08
C ARG A 234 28.04 -23.99 21.64
N PRO A 235 27.34 -24.30 22.76
CA PRO A 235 26.48 -23.33 23.43
C PRO A 235 27.30 -22.09 23.79
N ALA A 236 26.70 -20.91 23.63
CA ALA A 236 27.36 -19.64 23.92
C ALA A 236 27.60 -19.49 25.43
N THR A 237 28.69 -20.07 25.94
CA THR A 237 29.13 -19.93 27.33
C THR A 237 30.17 -18.81 27.51
N ARG A 238 30.42 -17.98 26.50
CA ARG A 238 31.30 -16.81 26.63
C ARG A 238 30.47 -15.53 26.71
N SER A 239 30.22 -15.11 27.95
CA SER A 239 29.71 -13.81 28.32
C SER A 239 30.62 -12.68 27.80
N PRO A 240 30.07 -11.56 27.31
CA PRO A 240 30.84 -10.35 27.06
C PRO A 240 31.52 -9.91 28.36
N LYS A 241 32.85 -9.77 28.37
CA LYS A 241 33.56 -9.21 29.52
C LYS A 241 33.26 -7.70 29.59
N GLY A 242 32.57 -7.26 30.64
CA GLY A 242 32.47 -5.83 31.00
C GLY A 242 31.08 -5.24 31.27
N LEU A 243 30.03 -6.04 31.44
CA LEU A 243 28.70 -5.56 31.85
C LEU A 243 28.32 -6.12 33.22
N ASP A 244 27.50 -5.38 33.98
CA ASP A 244 27.03 -5.75 35.32
C ASP A 244 26.12 -7.00 35.28
N ASP A 245 26.01 -7.72 36.40
CA ASP A 245 25.36 -9.05 36.44
C ASP A 245 23.85 -9.02 36.14
N GLU A 246 23.15 -7.90 36.31
CA GLU A 246 21.72 -7.76 35.95
C GLU A 246 21.49 -7.58 34.42
N ASP A 247 22.48 -7.07 33.68
CA ASP A 247 22.41 -6.93 32.21
C ASP A 247 22.79 -8.23 31.47
N LYS A 248 23.34 -9.23 32.17
CA LYS A 248 23.79 -10.50 31.59
C LYS A 248 22.66 -11.49 31.32
N GLU A 249 21.63 -11.53 32.17
CA GLU A 249 20.47 -12.41 31.98
C GLU A 249 19.51 -11.93 30.87
N ASN A 250 19.54 -10.63 30.53
CA ASN A 250 18.70 -10.03 29.50
C ASN A 250 19.33 -9.96 28.10
N SER A 251 20.58 -10.43 27.92
CA SER A 251 21.32 -10.23 26.68
C SER A 251 20.96 -11.23 25.58
N VAL A 252 20.80 -12.52 25.88
CA VAL A 252 20.54 -13.57 24.87
C VAL A 252 19.11 -14.10 25.00
N PRO A 253 18.30 -14.04 23.92
CA PRO A 253 16.93 -14.55 23.92
C PRO A 253 16.84 -16.03 24.29
N ILE A 254 15.81 -16.39 25.05
CA ILE A 254 15.52 -17.78 25.43
C ILE A 254 15.22 -18.60 24.16
N PRO A 255 15.84 -19.79 23.95
CA PRO A 255 15.54 -20.64 22.82
C PRO A 255 14.04 -20.97 22.72
N ALA A 256 13.47 -20.88 21.52
CA ALA A 256 12.06 -21.19 21.32
C ALA A 256 11.76 -22.67 21.66
N PRO A 257 10.62 -22.98 22.31
CA PRO A 257 10.23 -24.37 22.53
C PRO A 257 9.82 -25.04 21.21
N VAL A 258 9.84 -26.38 21.17
CA VAL A 258 9.46 -27.15 19.97
C VAL A 258 7.99 -26.93 19.59
N THR A 259 7.14 -26.63 20.58
CA THR A 259 5.70 -26.35 20.42
C THR A 259 5.39 -24.93 19.93
N ALA A 260 6.40 -24.04 19.81
CA ALA A 260 6.21 -22.68 19.33
C ALA A 260 5.99 -22.62 17.82
N GLN A 261 5.11 -21.72 17.37
CA GLN A 261 4.77 -21.52 15.96
C GLN A 261 5.45 -20.26 15.42
N LEU A 262 6.26 -20.40 14.38
CA LEU A 262 7.03 -19.30 13.80
C LEU A 262 6.19 -18.39 12.88
N ALA A 263 5.30 -18.98 12.07
CA ALA A 263 4.55 -18.24 11.05
C ALA A 263 3.67 -17.10 11.59
N PRO A 264 2.85 -17.27 12.66
CA PRO A 264 2.04 -16.17 13.20
C PRO A 264 2.87 -14.99 13.71
N LEU A 265 4.06 -15.25 14.26
CA LEU A 265 4.98 -14.21 14.75
C LEU A 265 5.54 -13.39 13.58
N MET A 266 6.04 -14.06 12.55
CA MET A 266 6.56 -13.40 11.35
C MET A 266 5.47 -12.59 10.63
N ASP A 267 4.24 -13.09 10.60
CA ASP A 267 3.12 -12.35 10.04
C ASP A 267 2.84 -11.05 10.81
N ALA A 268 2.73 -11.13 12.14
CA ALA A 268 2.49 -9.96 12.98
C ALA A 268 3.61 -8.92 12.84
N ILE A 269 4.88 -9.36 12.88
CA ILE A 269 6.04 -8.48 12.66
C ILE A 269 5.98 -7.85 11.28
N SER A 270 5.74 -8.66 10.24
CA SER A 270 5.66 -8.20 8.85
C SER A 270 4.62 -7.10 8.69
N VAL A 271 3.46 -7.20 9.35
CA VAL A 271 2.43 -6.14 9.34
C VAL A 271 2.90 -4.88 10.07
N ILE A 272 3.56 -5.01 11.22
CA ILE A 272 3.99 -3.86 12.03
C ILE A 272 5.06 -3.04 11.28
N ILE A 273 5.99 -3.70 10.62
CA ILE A 273 7.11 -3.05 9.92
C ILE A 273 6.82 -2.76 8.44
N LYS A 274 5.65 -3.16 7.91
CA LYS A 274 5.30 -2.92 6.52
C LYS A 274 5.28 -1.41 6.27
N ASN A 275 6.11 -0.96 5.34
CA ASN A 275 6.15 0.43 4.93
C ASN A 275 4.87 0.75 4.15
N ASN A 276 4.33 1.95 4.36
CA ASN A 276 3.19 2.42 3.61
C ASN A 276 3.66 3.54 2.66
N PRO A 277 3.88 3.26 1.36
CA PRO A 277 4.42 4.25 0.43
C PRO A 277 3.53 5.49 0.28
N VAL A 278 2.24 5.33 0.62
CA VAL A 278 1.25 6.40 0.70
C VAL A 278 1.57 7.35 1.87
N VAL A 279 2.10 6.88 2.99
CA VAL A 279 2.32 7.71 4.19
C VAL A 279 3.80 8.06 4.39
N THR A 280 4.71 7.17 4.02
CA THR A 280 6.15 7.25 4.29
C THR A 280 6.95 6.89 3.04
N ARG A 281 7.68 7.89 2.50
CA ARG A 281 8.52 7.73 1.29
C ARG A 281 9.88 7.08 1.59
N ASN A 282 10.38 7.22 2.83
CA ASN A 282 11.68 6.68 3.26
C ASN A 282 11.50 5.35 4.01
N ASP A 283 12.54 4.51 4.02
CA ASP A 283 12.61 3.27 4.79
C ASP A 283 12.10 3.51 6.21
N SER A 284 11.05 2.77 6.58
CA SER A 284 10.37 2.99 7.86
C SER A 284 11.38 2.83 8.99
N TYR A 285 11.47 3.83 9.87
CA TYR A 285 12.23 3.76 11.12
C TYR A 285 12.03 2.42 11.84
N ARG A 286 10.81 1.86 11.77
CA ARG A 286 10.44 0.55 12.34
C ARG A 286 11.23 -0.62 11.75
N GLN A 287 11.51 -0.62 10.45
CA GLN A 287 12.29 -1.67 9.78
C GLN A 287 13.74 -1.62 10.25
N HIS A 288 14.32 -0.42 10.32
CA HIS A 288 15.67 -0.20 10.81
C HIS A 288 15.77 -0.55 12.32
N GLU A 289 14.84 -0.05 13.13
CA GLU A 289 14.74 -0.37 14.56
C GLU A 289 14.66 -1.87 14.79
N PHE A 290 13.86 -2.59 14.00
CA PHE A 290 13.73 -4.04 14.07
C PHE A 290 15.03 -4.77 13.66
N LEU A 291 15.64 -4.39 12.54
CA LEU A 291 16.86 -5.03 12.00
C LEU A 291 18.05 -4.92 12.96
N TYR A 292 18.20 -3.76 13.60
CA TYR A 292 19.32 -3.46 14.49
C TYR A 292 18.94 -3.55 15.97
N ALA A 293 17.79 -4.11 16.29
CA ALA A 293 17.35 -4.27 17.66
C ALA A 293 18.37 -5.13 18.45
N PRO A 294 18.73 -4.75 19.70
CA PRO A 294 19.71 -5.48 20.49
C PRO A 294 19.38 -6.98 20.65
N TRP A 295 18.08 -7.31 20.75
CA TRP A 295 17.60 -8.68 20.88
C TRP A 295 17.59 -9.49 19.58
N ILE A 296 17.61 -8.87 18.39
CA ILE A 296 17.94 -9.56 17.13
C ILE A 296 19.43 -9.81 17.08
N LEU A 297 20.22 -8.75 17.26
CA LEU A 297 21.67 -8.81 17.05
C LEU A 297 22.33 -9.77 18.03
N SER A 298 21.87 -9.86 19.27
CA SER A 298 22.41 -10.78 20.27
C SER A 298 22.10 -12.26 20.03
N ALA A 299 21.09 -12.57 19.22
CA ALA A 299 20.82 -13.95 18.79
C ALA A 299 21.90 -14.48 17.84
N PHE A 300 22.60 -13.57 17.15
CA PHE A 300 23.73 -13.89 16.29
C PHE A 300 25.05 -13.64 17.04
N PRO A 301 26.05 -14.54 16.95
CA PRO A 301 27.35 -14.29 17.58
C PRO A 301 28.01 -13.06 16.94
N ALA A 302 28.64 -12.21 17.76
CA ALA A 302 29.52 -11.17 17.26
C ALA A 302 30.58 -11.84 16.37
N SER A 303 30.59 -11.49 15.08
CA SER A 303 31.61 -11.98 14.15
C SER A 303 32.98 -11.73 14.79
N SER A 304 33.81 -12.77 14.88
CA SER A 304 35.20 -12.68 15.35
C SER A 304 36.04 -11.86 14.36
N GLN A 305 35.76 -10.55 14.26
CA GLN A 305 36.58 -9.56 13.58
C GLN A 305 36.53 -8.26 14.39
N ALA A 306 37.06 -8.33 15.62
CA ALA A 306 37.75 -7.15 16.14
C ALA A 306 39.00 -6.94 15.26
N PRO A 307 39.28 -5.72 14.77
CA PRO A 307 40.45 -5.45 13.97
C PRO A 307 41.69 -5.49 14.87
N GLN A 308 42.27 -6.68 15.06
CA GLN A 308 43.62 -6.78 15.58
C GLN A 308 44.58 -6.46 14.44
N SER A 309 45.24 -5.30 14.58
CA SER A 309 46.50 -4.91 13.94
C SER A 309 46.77 -5.51 12.54
N ARG A 310 46.43 -4.74 11.50
CA ARG A 310 46.97 -4.92 10.14
C ARG A 310 48.50 -5.08 10.16
N PRO A 311 49.08 -6.15 9.58
CA PRO A 311 50.24 -5.98 8.73
C PRO A 311 49.74 -5.52 7.35
N LYS A 312 50.33 -4.46 6.82
CA LYS A 312 49.95 -3.86 5.54
C LYS A 312 50.22 -4.84 4.39
N ALA A 313 49.19 -5.38 3.77
CA ALA A 313 49.25 -5.95 2.43
C ALA A 313 48.31 -5.12 1.51
N LYS A 314 48.84 -4.66 0.37
CA LYS A 314 48.13 -3.89 -0.66
C LYS A 314 46.95 -4.71 -1.23
N PRO A 315 45.84 -4.09 -1.65
CA PRO A 315 44.73 -4.81 -2.26
C PRO A 315 45.17 -5.29 -3.64
N LYS A 316 45.29 -6.60 -3.83
CA LYS A 316 45.18 -7.20 -5.16
C LYS A 316 43.70 -7.48 -5.38
N SER A 317 43.20 -7.00 -6.52
CA SER A 317 41.89 -7.29 -7.09
C SER A 317 41.35 -8.66 -6.68
N ILE A 318 40.34 -8.70 -5.82
CA ILE A 318 39.50 -9.88 -5.67
C ILE A 318 38.53 -9.83 -6.84
N THR A 319 38.93 -10.50 -7.91
CA THR A 319 37.97 -11.03 -8.89
C THR A 319 36.94 -11.83 -8.12
N SER A 320 35.68 -11.41 -8.23
CA SER A 320 34.49 -12.14 -7.82
C SER A 320 34.63 -13.61 -8.17
N HIS A 321 34.82 -14.47 -7.16
CA HIS A 321 34.65 -15.90 -7.37
C HIS A 321 33.16 -16.18 -7.59
N PRO A 322 32.79 -16.89 -8.66
CA PRO A 322 31.40 -17.27 -8.90
C PRO A 322 30.93 -18.26 -7.84
N ILE A 323 29.65 -18.13 -7.50
CA ILE A 323 28.87 -19.02 -6.64
C ILE A 323 29.10 -20.48 -7.08
N SER A 324 29.40 -21.38 -6.13
CA SER A 324 29.62 -22.81 -6.42
C SER A 324 28.42 -23.43 -7.17
N PRO A 325 28.65 -24.26 -8.21
CA PRO A 325 27.57 -24.78 -9.10
C PRO A 325 26.58 -25.74 -8.42
N THR A 326 26.84 -26.16 -7.19
CA THR A 326 26.05 -27.16 -6.46
C THR A 326 24.72 -26.61 -5.89
N MET A 327 24.47 -25.30 -6.01
CA MET A 327 23.26 -24.63 -5.51
C MET A 327 22.13 -24.49 -6.55
N LEU A 328 22.35 -24.94 -7.79
CA LEU A 328 21.44 -24.74 -8.93
C LEU A 328 20.78 -26.04 -9.45
N THR A 329 20.87 -27.15 -8.71
CA THR A 329 20.23 -28.41 -9.11
C THR A 329 18.82 -28.54 -8.51
N ALA A 330 17.96 -29.33 -9.17
CA ALA A 330 16.56 -29.56 -8.77
C ALA A 330 16.39 -30.14 -7.34
N SER A 331 17.45 -30.61 -6.69
CA SER A 331 17.45 -31.04 -5.28
C SER A 331 17.61 -29.89 -4.27
N ALA A 332 17.89 -28.66 -4.71
CA ALA A 332 18.10 -27.48 -3.87
C ALA A 332 16.81 -26.91 -3.24
N PHE A 333 15.65 -27.49 -3.58
CA PHE A 333 14.36 -27.09 -3.07
C PHE A 333 13.61 -28.32 -2.54
N PRO A 334 13.64 -28.59 -1.22
CA PRO A 334 12.89 -29.70 -0.65
C PRO A 334 11.38 -29.58 -0.97
N PRO A 335 10.66 -30.71 -1.05
CA PRO A 335 9.21 -30.72 -1.27
C PRO A 335 8.51 -29.84 -0.23
N LEU A 336 7.39 -29.24 -0.62
CA LEU A 336 6.66 -28.28 0.21
C LEU A 336 6.04 -28.93 1.47
N SER A 337 6.02 -30.26 1.50
CA SER A 337 5.63 -31.15 2.60
C SER A 337 6.78 -31.52 3.55
N ALA A 338 7.82 -30.69 3.65
CA ALA A 338 8.90 -30.93 4.58
C ALA A 338 8.57 -30.28 5.93
N SER A 339 8.06 -31.07 6.88
CA SER A 339 8.07 -30.70 8.30
C SER A 339 9.43 -30.14 8.68
N TYR A 340 9.44 -29.05 9.45
CA TYR A 340 10.65 -28.47 10.01
C TYR A 340 11.44 -29.55 10.78
N CYS A 341 12.44 -30.14 10.14
CA CYS A 341 13.36 -31.06 10.78
C CYS A 341 14.54 -30.23 11.29
N PRO A 342 14.75 -30.13 12.62
CA PRO A 342 16.07 -29.78 13.12
C PRO A 342 17.04 -30.79 12.50
N ALA A 343 18.16 -30.33 11.95
CA ALA A 343 19.16 -31.20 11.34
C ALA A 343 19.60 -32.28 12.36
N GLY A 344 19.04 -33.50 12.24
CA GLY A 344 19.23 -34.54 13.26
C GLY A 344 18.48 -35.83 12.93
N GLY A 345 19.03 -36.64 12.02
CA GLY A 345 18.60 -38.02 11.76
C GLY A 345 19.63 -38.76 10.91
N PRO A 346 19.95 -40.05 11.19
CA PRO A 346 21.22 -40.67 10.82
C PRO A 346 21.30 -41.03 9.33
N ARG A 347 22.42 -40.65 8.69
CA ARG A 347 22.75 -41.07 7.31
C ARG A 347 23.02 -42.58 7.28
N GLY A 348 22.04 -43.34 6.80
CA GLY A 348 22.19 -44.73 6.34
C GLY A 348 22.73 -44.78 4.90
N ALA A 349 23.55 -45.80 4.66
CA ALA A 349 24.44 -46.01 3.52
C ALA A 349 23.77 -46.28 2.15
N TYR A 350 24.63 -46.59 1.17
CA TYR A 350 24.42 -47.00 -0.24
C TYR A 350 24.53 -45.85 -1.27
N ALA A 351 25.29 -45.96 -2.37
CA ALA A 351 26.24 -46.96 -2.84
C ALA A 351 27.16 -46.33 -3.91
N GLN A 352 28.34 -46.92 -4.07
CA GLN A 352 29.40 -46.57 -5.02
C GLN A 352 29.03 -46.86 -6.48
N SER A 353 29.55 -46.05 -7.40
CA SER A 353 30.25 -46.45 -8.65
C SER A 353 30.51 -45.20 -9.52
N SER A 354 31.54 -44.99 -10.32
CA SER A 354 32.88 -45.54 -10.56
C SER A 354 33.47 -44.69 -11.70
N ALA A 355 34.80 -44.62 -11.76
CA ALA A 355 35.64 -44.24 -12.92
C ALA A 355 35.77 -42.73 -13.26
N SER A 356 36.94 -42.18 -13.59
CA SER A 356 38.35 -42.65 -13.61
C SER A 356 39.23 -41.45 -14.04
N ASP A 357 40.42 -41.33 -13.45
CA ASP A 357 41.75 -40.90 -13.96
C ASP A 357 41.84 -39.83 -15.08
N THR A 358 42.75 -38.84 -15.05
CA THR A 358 44.22 -38.94 -14.95
C THR A 358 44.90 -37.60 -14.61
N MET A 359 46.12 -37.69 -14.08
CA MET A 359 47.09 -36.64 -13.71
C MET A 359 47.72 -35.90 -14.90
N ASP A 360 48.25 -34.67 -14.70
CA ASP A 360 49.72 -34.45 -14.54
C ASP A 360 50.15 -32.99 -14.25
N SER A 361 50.86 -32.84 -13.12
CA SER A 361 52.15 -32.17 -12.82
C SER A 361 52.67 -30.87 -13.48
N ALA A 362 53.10 -29.97 -12.57
CA ALA A 362 54.44 -29.34 -12.44
C ALA A 362 54.77 -27.94 -13.03
N LEU A 363 54.92 -26.99 -12.10
CA LEU A 363 56.09 -26.10 -11.80
C LEU A 363 56.82 -25.34 -12.94
N ASN A 364 56.94 -24.01 -12.80
CA ASN A 364 58.23 -23.28 -12.72
C ASN A 364 58.09 -21.77 -12.42
N THR A 365 58.87 -21.30 -11.45
CA THR A 365 59.31 -19.91 -11.15
C THR A 365 60.61 -19.60 -11.96
N PRO A 366 61.15 -18.34 -12.12
CA PRO A 366 61.43 -17.33 -11.07
C PRO A 366 61.36 -15.81 -11.47
N ALA A 367 61.71 -14.93 -10.49
CA ALA A 367 61.68 -13.44 -10.38
C ALA A 367 62.80 -12.67 -11.17
N PRO A 368 63.20 -11.36 -10.94
CA PRO A 368 62.77 -10.25 -10.04
C PRO A 368 62.86 -8.78 -10.62
N GLY A 369 62.70 -7.72 -9.77
CA GLY A 369 63.19 -6.32 -9.97
C GLY A 369 62.15 -5.20 -9.67
N SER A 370 62.10 -4.61 -8.45
CA SER A 370 62.65 -3.30 -7.98
C SER A 370 62.07 -2.03 -8.63
N ASP A 371 61.46 -1.15 -7.82
CA ASP A 371 61.89 0.26 -7.64
C ASP A 371 60.96 1.06 -6.69
N THR A 372 61.59 2.05 -6.04
CA THR A 372 61.19 3.05 -5.03
C THR A 372 60.14 4.06 -5.57
N GLU A 373 59.41 4.93 -4.84
CA GLU A 373 59.67 5.70 -3.62
C GLU A 373 58.38 6.44 -3.13
N ASP A 374 58.44 6.89 -1.87
CA ASP A 374 57.76 7.95 -1.08
C ASP A 374 56.48 8.72 -1.52
N SER A 375 55.55 8.94 -0.56
CA SER A 375 54.84 10.23 -0.35
C SER A 375 53.90 10.29 0.88
N SER A 376 54.30 11.18 1.80
CA SER A 376 53.64 12.00 2.84
C SER A 376 52.12 11.95 3.15
N ARG A 377 51.84 12.12 4.47
CA ARG A 377 50.55 12.12 5.18
C ARG A 377 49.90 13.51 5.25
N ARG A 378 48.56 13.61 5.10
CA ARG A 378 47.75 14.68 5.70
C ARG A 378 46.48 14.12 6.35
N ARG A 379 46.23 14.60 7.58
CA ARG A 379 45.28 14.09 8.57
C ARG A 379 44.09 15.06 8.63
N GLY A 380 42.92 14.65 8.13
CA GLY A 380 41.67 15.40 8.16
C GLY A 380 40.68 14.85 9.20
N LYS A 381 39.94 15.76 9.85
CA LYS A 381 39.03 15.54 10.98
C LYS A 381 37.88 14.57 10.62
N ARG A 382 37.63 13.57 11.49
CA ARG A 382 36.48 12.66 11.42
C ARG A 382 35.23 13.35 12.00
N SER A 383 34.25 13.61 11.13
CA SER A 383 32.85 13.69 11.54
C SER A 383 32.37 12.26 11.87
N ARG A 384 31.64 12.08 12.97
CA ARG A 384 31.06 10.77 13.35
C ARG A 384 29.88 10.46 12.43
N LYS A 385 30.13 9.81 11.29
CA LYS A 385 29.10 8.99 10.64
C LYS A 385 28.85 7.77 11.54
N VAL A 386 27.60 7.48 11.83
CA VAL A 386 27.19 6.18 12.41
C VAL A 386 27.34 5.18 11.27
N ASP A 387 28.40 4.37 11.29
CA ASP A 387 28.62 3.31 10.30
C ASP A 387 27.54 2.23 10.48
N THR A 388 26.43 2.32 9.75
CA THR A 388 25.42 1.25 9.64
C THR A 388 25.99 0.09 8.84
N MET A 389 25.90 -1.15 9.34
CA MET A 389 26.29 -2.34 8.56
C MET A 389 25.48 -2.42 7.26
N PRO A 390 26.11 -2.72 6.09
CA PRO A 390 25.39 -3.02 4.86
C PRO A 390 24.38 -4.15 5.09
N LEU A 391 23.16 -4.02 4.57
CA LEU A 391 22.08 -5.01 4.79
C LEU A 391 22.42 -6.39 4.21
N GLU A 392 23.28 -6.44 3.20
CA GLU A 392 23.87 -7.66 2.62
C GLU A 392 24.62 -8.49 3.68
N ASP A 393 25.07 -7.82 4.74
CA ASP A 393 25.74 -8.42 5.88
C ASP A 393 24.81 -8.75 7.05
N SER A 394 23.52 -8.43 6.95
CA SER A 394 22.55 -8.74 8.00
C SER A 394 22.40 -10.25 8.17
N PRO A 395 22.75 -10.80 9.35
CA PRO A 395 22.58 -12.22 9.61
C PRO A 395 21.09 -12.63 9.68
N LEU A 396 20.21 -11.70 10.03
CA LEU A 396 18.76 -11.91 10.03
C LEU A 396 18.22 -12.15 8.61
N VAL A 397 18.66 -11.33 7.64
CA VAL A 397 18.25 -11.46 6.24
C VAL A 397 18.66 -12.83 5.68
N ARG A 398 19.89 -13.27 5.96
CA ARG A 398 20.38 -14.61 5.54
C ARG A 398 19.58 -15.73 6.20
N TRP A 399 19.29 -15.60 7.50
CA TRP A 399 18.47 -16.58 8.21
C TRP A 399 17.05 -16.65 7.62
N LEU A 400 16.41 -15.51 7.31
CA LEU A 400 15.09 -15.47 6.66
C LEU A 400 15.09 -16.14 5.29
N ILE A 401 16.10 -15.91 4.45
CA ILE A 401 16.25 -16.61 3.16
C ILE A 401 16.30 -18.13 3.39
N ASN A 402 17.01 -18.59 4.42
CA ASN A 402 17.06 -20.01 4.75
C ASN A 402 15.70 -20.55 5.18
N VAL A 403 14.96 -19.82 6.03
CA VAL A 403 13.60 -20.18 6.46
C VAL A 403 12.64 -20.27 5.27
N VAL A 404 12.73 -19.34 4.30
CA VAL A 404 11.95 -19.40 3.05
C VAL A 404 12.23 -20.67 2.24
N ARG A 405 13.44 -21.21 2.28
CA ARG A 405 13.80 -22.41 1.52
C ARG A 405 13.42 -23.71 2.21
N GLN A 406 13.44 -23.75 3.54
CA GLN A 406 13.36 -24.98 4.32
C GLN A 406 12.06 -25.16 5.12
N GLY A 407 11.31 -24.10 5.43
CA GLY A 407 10.11 -24.18 6.26
C GLY A 407 8.93 -24.92 5.61
N ASP A 408 7.83 -25.10 6.34
CA ASP A 408 6.54 -25.49 5.78
C ASP A 408 5.94 -24.36 4.91
N ALA A 409 4.93 -24.67 4.09
CA ALA A 409 4.35 -23.71 3.13
C ALA A 409 3.93 -22.37 3.76
N LEU A 410 3.32 -22.38 4.95
CA LEU A 410 2.87 -21.17 5.63
C LEU A 410 4.07 -20.39 6.20
N THR A 411 5.02 -21.08 6.82
CA THR A 411 6.27 -20.49 7.33
C THR A 411 7.08 -19.85 6.20
N ARG A 412 7.21 -20.50 5.04
CA ARG A 412 7.89 -19.94 3.86
C ARG A 412 7.23 -18.65 3.40
N LEU A 413 5.90 -18.64 3.31
CA LEU A 413 5.15 -17.46 2.89
C LEU A 413 5.29 -16.28 3.85
N MET A 414 5.21 -16.53 5.16
CA MET A 414 5.35 -15.47 6.17
C MET A 414 6.79 -14.96 6.26
N ALA A 415 7.79 -15.84 6.12
CA ALA A 415 9.19 -15.44 6.07
C ALA A 415 9.50 -14.61 4.82
N ALA A 416 8.96 -15.00 3.66
CA ALA A 416 9.10 -14.24 2.43
C ALA A 416 8.45 -12.86 2.56
N SER A 417 7.24 -12.77 3.12
CA SER A 417 6.57 -11.50 3.38
C SER A 417 7.38 -10.58 4.29
N LEU A 418 7.95 -11.11 5.38
CA LEU A 418 8.80 -10.35 6.29
C LEU A 418 10.08 -9.88 5.59
N LEU A 419 10.75 -10.77 4.84
CA LEU A 419 11.95 -10.47 4.09
C LEU A 419 11.73 -9.38 3.03
N ILE A 420 10.63 -9.47 2.26
CA ILE A 420 10.27 -8.46 1.25
C ILE A 420 10.09 -7.09 1.90
N ASN A 421 9.39 -7.01 3.03
CA ASN A 421 9.22 -5.75 3.75
C ASN A 421 10.55 -5.19 4.28
N LEU A 422 11.51 -6.03 4.66
CA LEU A 422 12.84 -5.61 5.14
C LEU A 422 13.81 -5.19 4.03
N CYS A 423 13.62 -5.71 2.81
CA CYS A 423 14.52 -5.50 1.68
C CYS A 423 13.92 -4.64 0.56
N HIS A 424 12.73 -4.06 0.78
CA HIS A 424 12.00 -3.28 -0.21
C HIS A 424 12.85 -2.09 -0.71
N ARG A 425 12.88 -1.87 -2.05
CA ARG A 425 13.58 -0.76 -2.74
C ARG A 425 15.11 -0.74 -2.69
N ARG A 426 15.78 -1.84 -2.32
CA ARG A 426 17.26 -1.88 -2.21
C ARG A 426 17.91 -2.56 -3.40
N THR A 427 19.08 -2.08 -3.80
CA THR A 427 19.90 -2.59 -4.90
C THR A 427 21.01 -3.51 -4.37
N GLY A 428 21.66 -4.27 -5.26
CA GLY A 428 22.86 -5.07 -4.92
C GLY A 428 22.65 -6.60 -4.84
N PRO A 429 23.68 -7.34 -4.38
CA PRO A 429 23.69 -8.82 -4.29
C PRO A 429 22.49 -9.48 -3.60
N ILE A 430 21.85 -8.79 -2.65
CA ILE A 430 20.66 -9.30 -1.97
C ILE A 430 19.46 -9.48 -2.91
N VAL A 431 19.32 -8.59 -3.91
CA VAL A 431 18.27 -8.68 -4.93
C VAL A 431 18.41 -9.97 -5.72
N LYS A 432 19.64 -10.31 -6.13
CA LYS A 432 19.92 -11.56 -6.83
C LYS A 432 19.61 -12.79 -5.97
N SER A 433 19.89 -12.70 -4.67
CA SER A 433 19.55 -13.76 -3.72
C SER A 433 18.04 -13.97 -3.60
N ILE A 434 17.26 -12.88 -3.54
CA ILE A 434 15.78 -12.92 -3.52
C ILE A 434 15.25 -13.49 -4.84
N GLU A 435 15.77 -13.02 -5.97
CA GLU A 435 15.39 -13.48 -7.31
C GLU A 435 15.60 -15.00 -7.46
N CYS A 436 16.76 -15.53 -7.05
CA CYS A 436 17.09 -16.94 -7.27
C CYS A 436 16.54 -17.89 -6.19
N MET A 437 16.36 -17.42 -4.95
CA MET A 437 16.04 -18.31 -3.82
C MET A 437 14.64 -18.12 -3.23
N VAL A 438 14.05 -16.93 -3.35
CA VAL A 438 12.76 -16.58 -2.72
C VAL A 438 11.63 -16.60 -3.75
N LEU A 439 11.84 -15.94 -4.90
CA LEU A 439 10.81 -15.85 -5.94
C LEU A 439 10.34 -17.22 -6.46
N PRO A 440 11.22 -18.21 -6.76
CA PRO A 440 10.77 -19.54 -7.20
C PRO A 440 9.98 -20.29 -6.13
N VAL A 441 10.20 -20.00 -4.85
CA VAL A 441 9.40 -20.56 -3.76
C VAL A 441 8.00 -19.95 -3.77
N LEU A 442 7.88 -18.61 -3.87
CA LEU A 442 6.60 -17.91 -3.94
C LEU A 442 5.75 -18.37 -5.13
N VAL A 443 6.36 -18.54 -6.30
CA VAL A 443 5.66 -19.00 -7.50
C VAL A 443 5.18 -20.45 -7.37
N ARG A 444 5.95 -21.33 -6.71
CA ARG A 444 5.51 -22.69 -6.41
C ARG A 444 4.40 -22.75 -5.37
N LEU A 445 4.31 -21.79 -4.45
CA LEU A 445 3.19 -21.69 -3.51
C LEU A 445 1.86 -21.35 -4.20
N LEU A 446 1.87 -20.98 -5.48
CA LEU A 446 0.66 -20.80 -6.29
C LEU A 446 0.11 -22.12 -6.87
N ASP A 447 0.88 -23.20 -6.84
CA ASP A 447 0.47 -24.50 -7.40
C ASP A 447 -0.56 -25.23 -6.54
N ASP A 448 -1.44 -25.99 -7.19
CA ASP A 448 -2.50 -26.73 -6.50
C ASP A 448 -1.96 -27.93 -5.68
N ASP A 449 -0.88 -28.57 -6.15
CA ASP A 449 -0.24 -29.73 -5.51
C ASP A 449 0.61 -29.36 -4.28
N ALA A 450 1.16 -28.15 -4.27
CA ALA A 450 1.86 -27.57 -3.13
C ALA A 450 0.97 -27.45 -1.87
N GLN A 451 -0.34 -27.38 -2.11
CA GLN A 451 -1.35 -26.95 -1.15
C GLN A 451 -2.17 -28.13 -0.64
N SER A 452 -2.38 -29.17 -1.46
CA SER A 452 -2.97 -30.45 -1.05
C SER A 452 -2.08 -31.25 -0.07
N LEU A 453 -0.75 -31.06 -0.13
CA LEU A 453 0.21 -31.68 0.79
C LEU A 453 0.13 -31.14 2.24
N ALA A 454 -0.40 -29.94 2.46
CA ALA A 454 -0.65 -29.41 3.81
C ALA A 454 -1.73 -30.21 4.57
N GLN A 455 -2.57 -30.96 3.86
CA GLN A 455 -3.55 -31.87 4.46
C GLN A 455 -2.89 -33.12 5.06
N ALA A 456 -1.76 -33.59 4.51
CA ALA A 456 -1.12 -34.84 4.96
C ALA A 456 -0.39 -34.71 6.32
N GLU A 457 0.17 -33.54 6.63
CA GLU A 457 0.98 -33.35 7.86
C GLU A 457 0.14 -33.10 9.12
N HIS A 458 -1.09 -32.59 9.00
CA HIS A 458 -1.91 -32.18 10.14
C HIS A 458 -2.94 -33.21 10.63
N HIS A 459 -2.95 -34.43 10.09
CA HIS A 459 -3.81 -35.54 10.55
C HIS A 459 -3.52 -36.02 11.99
N LYS A 460 -2.67 -35.33 12.76
CA LYS A 460 -2.28 -35.72 14.14
C LYS A 460 -2.52 -34.67 15.23
N GLY A 461 -3.29 -33.60 14.98
CA GLY A 461 -3.41 -32.51 15.97
C GLY A 461 -4.78 -31.86 16.11
N GLY A 462 -5.63 -32.45 16.95
CA GLY A 462 -6.71 -31.75 17.68
C GLY A 462 -8.03 -31.56 16.94
N ALA A 463 -9.10 -32.13 17.49
CA ALA A 463 -10.47 -31.85 17.08
C ALA A 463 -10.75 -30.33 17.17
N ALA A 464 -11.05 -29.70 16.03
CA ALA A 464 -11.64 -28.38 16.00
C ALA A 464 -13.11 -28.48 16.44
N VAL A 465 -13.49 -27.73 17.47
CA VAL A 465 -14.90 -27.54 17.83
C VAL A 465 -15.53 -26.68 16.74
N GLY A 466 -16.53 -27.21 16.01
CA GLY A 466 -17.34 -26.43 15.06
C GLY A 466 -17.18 -26.74 13.56
N GLY A 467 -16.60 -27.88 13.16
CA GLY A 467 -16.84 -28.45 11.82
C GLY A 467 -15.96 -27.98 10.64
N GLN A 468 -15.05 -27.01 10.80
CA GLN A 468 -13.98 -26.75 9.81
C GLN A 468 -12.63 -27.26 10.29
N GLN A 469 -12.00 -28.11 9.48
CA GLN A 469 -10.71 -28.74 9.76
C GLN A 469 -9.59 -27.66 9.68
N LEU A 470 -8.75 -27.54 10.72
CA LEU A 470 -7.59 -26.62 10.77
C LEU A 470 -6.72 -26.59 9.48
N PRO A 471 -6.45 -27.74 8.81
CA PRO A 471 -5.68 -27.80 7.56
C PRO A 471 -6.28 -26.98 6.42
N GLN A 472 -7.61 -26.96 6.30
CA GLN A 472 -8.31 -26.23 5.24
C GLN A 472 -8.12 -24.71 5.40
N ARG A 473 -8.10 -24.21 6.64
CA ARG A 473 -7.85 -22.78 6.90
C ARG A 473 -6.43 -22.36 6.54
N VAL A 474 -5.44 -23.20 6.79
CA VAL A 474 -4.04 -22.92 6.41
C VAL A 474 -3.91 -22.87 4.88
N GLU A 475 -4.54 -23.81 4.18
CA GLU A 475 -4.60 -23.82 2.70
C GLU A 475 -5.20 -22.52 2.16
N TRP A 476 -6.32 -22.08 2.74
CA TRP A 476 -6.99 -20.85 2.33
C TRP A 476 -6.11 -19.62 2.53
N ILE A 477 -5.44 -19.51 3.70
CA ILE A 477 -4.51 -18.40 3.98
C ILE A 477 -3.40 -18.35 2.93
N ILE A 478 -2.84 -19.50 2.53
CA ILE A 478 -1.78 -19.56 1.52
C ILE A 478 -2.31 -19.07 0.16
N ARG A 479 -3.48 -19.56 -0.27
CA ARG A 479 -4.10 -19.15 -1.56
C ARG A 479 -4.47 -17.68 -1.60
N GLU A 480 -4.95 -17.14 -0.48
CA GLU A 480 -5.30 -15.72 -0.36
C GLU A 480 -4.06 -14.83 -0.42
N ARG A 481 -2.94 -15.26 0.18
CA ARG A 481 -1.80 -14.38 0.45
C ARG A 481 -0.60 -14.56 -0.47
N ALA A 482 -0.37 -15.74 -1.03
CA ALA A 482 0.76 -15.97 -1.93
C ALA A 482 0.76 -15.01 -3.13
N PRO A 483 -0.38 -14.76 -3.82
CA PRO A 483 -0.42 -13.75 -4.89
C PRO A 483 -0.12 -12.34 -4.39
N ALA A 484 -0.62 -11.96 -3.19
CA ALA A 484 -0.39 -10.62 -2.63
C ALA A 484 1.08 -10.39 -2.27
N VAL A 485 1.76 -11.38 -1.69
CA VAL A 485 3.19 -11.29 -1.36
C VAL A 485 4.05 -11.28 -2.61
N LEU A 486 3.68 -12.04 -3.65
CA LEU A 486 4.35 -11.98 -4.94
C LEU A 486 4.17 -10.60 -5.59
N ALA A 487 2.95 -10.04 -5.54
CA ALA A 487 2.67 -8.69 -6.03
C ALA A 487 3.56 -7.63 -5.35
N ASP A 488 3.70 -7.69 -4.02
CA ASP A 488 4.55 -6.77 -3.25
C ASP A 488 6.05 -6.90 -3.61
N LEU A 489 6.50 -8.05 -4.13
CA LEU A 489 7.89 -8.27 -4.58
C LEU A 489 8.16 -7.74 -6.00
N ILE A 490 7.20 -7.88 -6.92
CA ILE A 490 7.37 -7.57 -8.34
C ILE A 490 7.01 -6.12 -8.71
N ASN A 491 6.23 -5.43 -7.86
CA ASN A 491 5.83 -4.06 -8.13
C ASN A 491 7.08 -3.19 -8.30
N ASP A 492 7.07 -2.38 -9.36
CA ASP A 492 8.13 -1.42 -9.70
C ASP A 492 9.53 -2.06 -9.90
N SER A 493 9.59 -3.36 -10.20
CA SER A 493 10.85 -4.07 -10.45
C SER A 493 10.79 -4.92 -11.72
N GLU A 494 11.37 -4.40 -12.80
CA GLU A 494 11.47 -5.11 -14.08
C GLU A 494 12.18 -6.47 -13.95
N GLN A 495 13.24 -6.52 -13.15
CA GLN A 495 14.02 -7.74 -12.87
C GLN A 495 13.16 -8.82 -12.20
N MET A 496 12.37 -8.46 -11.18
CA MET A 496 11.51 -9.41 -10.47
C MET A 496 10.31 -9.83 -11.32
N GLN A 497 9.73 -8.91 -12.11
CA GLN A 497 8.68 -9.26 -13.08
C GLN A 497 9.19 -10.29 -14.09
N LYS A 498 10.38 -10.07 -14.67
CA LYS A 498 11.00 -11.02 -15.59
C LYS A 498 11.16 -12.40 -14.97
N ALA A 499 11.76 -12.48 -13.79
CA ALA A 499 11.95 -13.75 -13.10
C ALA A 499 10.62 -14.45 -12.76
N ALA A 500 9.58 -13.71 -12.38
CA ALA A 500 8.25 -14.27 -12.11
C ALA A 500 7.57 -14.80 -13.38
N VAL A 501 7.70 -14.09 -14.51
CA VAL A 501 7.17 -14.54 -15.80
C VAL A 501 7.89 -15.79 -16.30
N GLU A 502 9.23 -15.83 -16.20
CA GLU A 502 10.05 -17.01 -16.53
C GLU A 502 9.71 -18.22 -15.65
N ALA A 503 9.35 -17.98 -14.38
CA ALA A 503 8.84 -19.01 -13.47
C ALA A 503 7.36 -19.42 -13.73
N HIS A 504 6.75 -18.92 -14.80
CA HIS A 504 5.36 -19.18 -15.20
C HIS A 504 4.28 -18.68 -14.21
N ALA A 505 4.55 -17.59 -13.48
CA ALA A 505 3.59 -17.02 -12.53
C ALA A 505 2.25 -16.65 -13.19
N ILE A 506 2.26 -16.03 -14.38
CA ILE A 506 1.04 -15.61 -15.09
C ILE A 506 0.08 -16.79 -15.31
N LYS A 507 0.60 -17.93 -15.78
CA LYS A 507 -0.21 -19.14 -16.04
C LYS A 507 -0.87 -19.68 -14.76
N LYS A 508 -0.13 -19.69 -13.64
CA LYS A 508 -0.64 -20.15 -12.35
C LYS A 508 -1.71 -19.21 -11.79
N LEU A 509 -1.45 -17.90 -11.81
CA LEU A 509 -2.41 -16.86 -11.42
C LEU A 509 -3.68 -16.89 -12.27
N ALA A 510 -3.54 -17.10 -13.58
CA ALA A 510 -4.67 -17.29 -14.48
C ALA A 510 -5.57 -18.46 -14.04
N GLY A 511 -4.97 -19.61 -13.72
CA GLY A 511 -5.69 -20.77 -13.20
C GLY A 511 -6.38 -20.50 -11.86
N MET A 512 -5.72 -19.77 -10.95
CA MET A 512 -6.32 -19.36 -9.67
C MET A 512 -7.53 -18.45 -9.88
N LEU A 513 -7.42 -17.43 -10.74
CA LEU A 513 -8.52 -16.50 -11.02
C LEU A 513 -9.73 -17.22 -11.60
N LYS A 514 -9.53 -18.09 -12.60
CA LYS A 514 -10.61 -18.86 -13.24
C LYS A 514 -11.39 -19.71 -12.25
N ARG A 515 -10.69 -20.40 -11.35
CA ARG A 515 -11.31 -21.20 -10.28
C ARG A 515 -12.15 -20.38 -9.32
N THR A 516 -11.84 -19.10 -9.13
CA THR A 516 -12.71 -18.24 -8.31
C THR A 516 -14.10 -18.05 -8.91
N PHE A 517 -14.35 -18.42 -10.17
CA PHE A 517 -15.64 -18.34 -10.86
C PHE A 517 -16.34 -19.70 -11.02
N GLU A 518 -15.68 -20.81 -10.71
CA GLU A 518 -16.30 -22.15 -10.76
C GLU A 518 -17.33 -22.32 -9.63
N VAL A 519 -18.48 -22.91 -9.92
CA VAL A 519 -19.49 -23.26 -8.90
C VAL A 519 -19.05 -24.58 -8.28
N THR A 520 -18.76 -24.59 -6.97
CA THR A 520 -18.42 -25.85 -6.28
C THR A 520 -19.71 -26.55 -5.90
N PRO A 521 -19.93 -27.82 -6.28
CA PRO A 521 -21.07 -28.58 -5.78
C PRO A 521 -20.96 -28.68 -4.25
N SER A 522 -21.94 -28.14 -3.55
CA SER A 522 -22.09 -28.27 -2.10
C SER A 522 -22.07 -29.74 -1.69
N GLY A 523 -21.06 -30.13 -0.90
CA GLY A 523 -21.04 -31.34 -0.09
C GLY A 523 -20.96 -32.68 -0.83
N SER A 524 -19.75 -33.25 -0.91
CA SER A 524 -19.62 -34.70 -1.03
C SER A 524 -20.23 -35.35 0.21
N THR A 525 -21.45 -35.87 0.09
CA THR A 525 -21.85 -37.03 0.89
C THR A 525 -20.81 -38.12 0.67
N THR A 526 -20.37 -38.69 1.78
CA THR A 526 -19.46 -39.84 1.88
C THR A 526 -19.65 -40.84 0.74
N LYS A 527 -18.55 -41.18 0.06
CA LYS A 527 -18.49 -42.31 -0.86
C LYS A 527 -18.86 -43.59 -0.10
N GLU A 528 -20.07 -44.07 -0.29
CA GLU A 528 -20.38 -45.49 -0.11
C GLU A 528 -20.21 -46.21 -1.45
N THR A 529 -19.63 -47.39 -1.34
CA THR A 529 -19.17 -48.25 -2.41
C THR A 529 -20.29 -49.07 -3.05
N ASN A 530 -20.13 -49.31 -4.36
CA ASN A 530 -20.65 -50.41 -5.20
C ASN A 530 -22.13 -50.43 -5.62
N GLY A 531 -22.34 -50.57 -6.94
CA GLY A 531 -23.55 -51.16 -7.52
C GLY A 531 -23.91 -50.66 -8.93
N VAL A 532 -23.60 -51.45 -9.95
CA VAL A 532 -24.00 -51.25 -11.35
C VAL A 532 -25.51 -51.40 -11.51
N LEU A 533 -26.17 -50.48 -12.25
CA LEU A 533 -27.12 -50.70 -13.36
C LEU A 533 -27.95 -49.43 -13.60
N GLY A 534 -28.07 -49.03 -14.87
CA GLY A 534 -28.73 -47.79 -15.26
C GLY A 534 -30.26 -47.85 -15.18
N MET A 535 -30.87 -46.67 -15.06
CA MET A 535 -32.05 -46.27 -15.83
C MET A 535 -32.26 -44.76 -15.66
N LYS A 536 -32.51 -44.08 -16.78
CA LYS A 536 -33.07 -42.72 -16.82
C LYS A 536 -34.42 -42.75 -16.10
N SER A 537 -34.62 -41.90 -15.10
CA SER A 537 -35.96 -41.60 -14.59
C SER A 537 -36.17 -40.09 -14.52
N LEU A 538 -37.10 -39.63 -15.34
CA LEU A 538 -37.78 -38.35 -15.24
C LEU A 538 -38.55 -38.33 -13.92
N SER A 539 -38.34 -37.32 -13.07
CA SER A 539 -39.21 -37.10 -11.91
C SER A 539 -39.66 -35.65 -11.84
N MET A 540 -40.97 -35.53 -11.60
CA MET A 540 -41.78 -34.34 -11.53
C MET A 540 -41.32 -33.38 -10.42
N ARG A 541 -41.38 -32.08 -10.71
CA ARG A 541 -41.07 -30.97 -9.80
C ARG A 541 -42.23 -30.77 -8.82
N SER A 542 -41.98 -30.92 -7.53
CA SER A 542 -42.92 -30.51 -6.47
C SER A 542 -42.93 -28.97 -6.33
N PRO A 543 -44.05 -28.35 -5.90
CA PRO A 543 -44.19 -26.89 -5.87
C PRO A 543 -43.35 -26.18 -4.80
N ASP A 544 -42.78 -26.90 -3.83
CA ASP A 544 -42.01 -26.32 -2.71
C ASP A 544 -40.49 -26.22 -2.96
N GLY A 545 -40.02 -26.63 -4.14
CA GLY A 545 -38.59 -26.63 -4.49
C GLY A 545 -37.95 -25.23 -4.50
N ASP A 546 -38.73 -24.21 -4.85
CA ASP A 546 -38.21 -22.84 -5.02
C ASP A 546 -37.90 -22.17 -3.67
N ALA A 547 -38.58 -22.55 -2.58
CA ALA A 547 -38.31 -22.03 -1.24
C ALA A 547 -37.05 -22.66 -0.63
N GLU A 548 -36.84 -23.96 -0.82
CA GLU A 548 -35.65 -24.66 -0.33
C GLU A 548 -34.40 -24.33 -1.17
N GLU A 549 -34.57 -24.15 -2.48
CA GLU A 549 -33.50 -23.68 -3.38
C GLU A 549 -33.11 -22.23 -3.06
N ASN A 550 -34.08 -21.34 -2.82
CA ASN A 550 -33.80 -19.96 -2.38
C ASN A 550 -33.17 -19.89 -0.97
N ALA A 551 -33.54 -20.78 -0.04
CA ALA A 551 -32.91 -20.88 1.27
C ALA A 551 -31.45 -21.42 1.19
N ARG A 552 -31.19 -22.36 0.28
CA ARG A 552 -29.83 -22.86 -0.02
C ARG A 552 -28.97 -21.80 -0.69
N LEU A 553 -29.52 -21.05 -1.64
CA LEU A 553 -28.86 -19.88 -2.23
C LEU A 553 -28.59 -18.80 -1.17
N ALA A 554 -29.55 -18.50 -0.28
CA ALA A 554 -29.38 -17.54 0.81
C ALA A 554 -28.26 -17.96 1.80
N ALA A 555 -28.14 -19.26 2.11
CA ALA A 555 -27.06 -19.80 2.92
C ALA A 555 -25.69 -19.76 2.21
N GLU A 556 -25.67 -19.91 0.87
CA GLU A 556 -24.45 -19.84 0.06
C GLU A 556 -23.95 -18.38 -0.09
N ILE A 557 -24.84 -17.40 -0.11
CA ILE A 557 -24.55 -15.98 -0.34
C ILE A 557 -23.62 -15.37 0.73
N ASN A 558 -23.55 -15.92 1.95
CA ASN A 558 -22.67 -15.45 3.05
C ASN A 558 -21.72 -16.55 3.59
N SER A 559 -21.44 -17.58 2.80
CA SER A 559 -20.53 -18.66 3.22
C SER A 559 -19.07 -18.18 3.36
N PRO A 560 -18.29 -18.66 4.36
CA PRO A 560 -16.84 -18.41 4.47
C PRO A 560 -16.08 -18.74 3.18
N TYR A 561 -16.61 -19.66 2.37
CA TYR A 561 -16.07 -20.01 1.07
C TYR A 561 -16.15 -18.87 0.04
N LYS A 562 -17.22 -18.08 0.06
CA LYS A 562 -17.37 -16.90 -0.82
C LYS A 562 -16.34 -15.82 -0.46
N VAL A 563 -16.18 -15.53 0.83
CA VAL A 563 -15.17 -14.57 1.33
C VAL A 563 -13.76 -15.01 0.92
N HIS A 564 -13.45 -16.30 1.10
CA HIS A 564 -12.19 -16.89 0.63
C HIS A 564 -11.98 -16.64 -0.88
N ARG A 565 -12.98 -16.94 -1.71
CA ARG A 565 -12.93 -16.71 -3.17
C ARG A 565 -12.69 -15.25 -3.53
N MET A 566 -13.35 -14.31 -2.85
CA MET A 566 -13.16 -12.88 -3.11
C MET A 566 -11.75 -12.41 -2.77
N LYS A 567 -11.18 -12.87 -1.65
CA LYS A 567 -9.79 -12.59 -1.28
C LYS A 567 -8.77 -13.17 -2.26
N VAL A 568 -8.98 -14.40 -2.72
CA VAL A 568 -8.15 -15.01 -3.77
C VAL A 568 -8.25 -14.21 -5.08
N ARG A 569 -9.47 -13.79 -5.45
CA ARG A 569 -9.72 -12.98 -6.64
C ARG A 569 -9.00 -11.63 -6.55
N GLU A 570 -9.15 -10.91 -5.45
CA GLU A 570 -8.45 -9.63 -5.17
C GLU A 570 -6.94 -9.78 -5.30
N SER A 571 -6.33 -10.72 -4.57
CA SER A 571 -4.88 -10.85 -4.53
C SER A 571 -4.29 -11.32 -5.86
N THR A 572 -5.01 -12.18 -6.58
CA THR A 572 -4.62 -12.65 -7.92
C THR A 572 -4.65 -11.51 -8.94
N LEU A 573 -5.74 -10.73 -8.97
CA LEU A 573 -5.86 -9.56 -9.85
C LEU A 573 -4.78 -8.51 -9.57
N ARG A 574 -4.50 -8.24 -8.29
CA ARG A 574 -3.41 -7.35 -7.86
C ARG A 574 -2.06 -7.83 -8.39
N CYS A 575 -1.77 -9.13 -8.32
CA CYS A 575 -0.53 -9.69 -8.83
C CYS A 575 -0.44 -9.63 -10.36
N ILE A 576 -1.53 -9.91 -11.07
CA ILE A 576 -1.59 -9.78 -12.54
C ILE A 576 -1.36 -8.33 -12.96
N SER A 577 -1.97 -7.37 -12.27
CA SER A 577 -1.76 -5.93 -12.49
C SER A 577 -0.29 -5.54 -12.34
N GLY A 578 0.39 -6.06 -11.31
CA GLY A 578 1.82 -5.84 -11.07
C GLY A 578 2.72 -6.47 -12.14
N LEU A 579 2.41 -7.68 -12.62
CA LEU A 579 3.16 -8.32 -13.72
C LEU A 579 3.01 -7.59 -15.06
N ALA A 580 1.86 -6.95 -15.28
CA ALA A 580 1.51 -6.27 -16.52
C ALA A 580 1.88 -4.77 -16.54
N SER A 581 2.50 -4.23 -15.47
CA SER A 581 2.66 -2.77 -15.33
C SER A 581 3.73 -2.19 -16.26
N LEU A 582 4.88 -2.85 -16.44
CA LEU A 582 6.04 -2.29 -17.15
C LEU A 582 6.14 -2.76 -18.61
N LYS A 583 6.24 -4.07 -18.86
CA LYS A 583 6.53 -4.60 -20.21
C LYS A 583 5.30 -5.02 -21.00
N ASP A 584 5.30 -4.64 -22.28
CA ASP A 584 4.23 -5.00 -23.23
C ASP A 584 4.14 -6.51 -23.50
N GLU A 585 5.29 -7.19 -23.57
CA GLU A 585 5.37 -8.65 -23.72
C GLU A 585 4.56 -9.39 -22.64
N TYR A 586 4.66 -8.93 -21.39
CA TYR A 586 3.96 -9.57 -20.27
C TYR A 586 2.45 -9.32 -20.34
N ARG A 587 2.02 -8.14 -20.79
CA ARG A 587 0.60 -7.84 -21.04
C ARG A 587 0.02 -8.82 -22.06
N LYS A 588 0.76 -9.10 -23.14
CA LYS A 588 0.36 -10.08 -24.15
C LYS A 588 0.24 -11.49 -23.57
N ILE A 589 1.21 -11.95 -22.76
CA ILE A 589 1.14 -13.26 -22.09
C ILE A 589 -0.08 -13.35 -21.16
N VAL A 590 -0.43 -12.27 -20.45
CA VAL A 590 -1.66 -12.20 -19.65
C VAL A 590 -2.89 -12.41 -20.54
N ILE A 591 -3.00 -11.70 -21.66
CA ILE A 591 -4.13 -11.88 -22.61
C ILE A 591 -4.18 -13.31 -23.17
N ASP A 592 -3.05 -13.84 -23.63
CA ASP A 592 -2.92 -15.17 -24.22
C ASP A 592 -3.27 -16.29 -23.21
N SER A 593 -3.19 -16.02 -21.91
CA SER A 593 -3.64 -16.95 -20.86
C SER A 593 -5.17 -17.04 -20.72
N GLY A 594 -5.92 -16.21 -21.44
CA GLY A 594 -7.38 -16.21 -21.49
C GLY A 594 -8.04 -15.75 -20.19
N VAL A 595 -7.43 -14.81 -19.48
CA VAL A 595 -7.97 -14.27 -18.21
C VAL A 595 -8.81 -13.01 -18.38
N LEU A 596 -8.73 -12.32 -19.52
CA LEU A 596 -9.41 -11.04 -19.72
C LEU A 596 -10.92 -11.10 -19.45
N PRO A 597 -11.69 -12.12 -19.89
CA PRO A 597 -13.11 -12.24 -19.54
C PRO A 597 -13.37 -12.28 -18.02
N TYR A 598 -12.46 -12.89 -17.26
CA TYR A 598 -12.57 -13.00 -15.80
C TYR A 598 -12.17 -11.69 -15.09
N ILE A 599 -11.24 -10.93 -15.67
CA ILE A 599 -10.94 -9.55 -15.22
C ILE A 599 -12.18 -8.68 -15.43
N VAL A 600 -12.80 -8.75 -16.60
CA VAL A 600 -14.04 -8.01 -16.92
C VAL A 600 -15.19 -8.40 -16.01
N ALA A 601 -15.40 -9.70 -15.77
CA ALA A 601 -16.42 -10.19 -14.84
C ALA A 601 -16.17 -9.76 -13.38
N SER A 602 -14.90 -9.49 -13.02
CA SER A 602 -14.52 -8.98 -11.70
C SER A 602 -14.86 -7.50 -11.50
N LEU A 603 -15.19 -6.74 -12.57
CA LEU A 603 -15.60 -5.33 -12.49
C LEU A 603 -17.09 -5.14 -12.18
N LYS A 604 -17.90 -6.20 -12.11
CA LYS A 604 -19.34 -6.09 -11.79
C LYS A 604 -19.52 -5.80 -10.28
N PRO A 605 -19.99 -4.61 -9.86
CA PRO A 605 -20.21 -4.30 -8.45
C PRO A 605 -21.34 -5.13 -7.87
N ILE A 606 -21.37 -5.26 -6.54
CA ILE A 606 -22.52 -5.84 -5.84
C ILE A 606 -23.74 -4.94 -6.05
N SER A 607 -24.78 -5.46 -6.71
CA SER A 607 -26.07 -4.79 -6.87
C SER A 607 -27.14 -5.51 -6.06
N GLU A 608 -27.96 -4.77 -5.30
CA GLU A 608 -29.16 -5.33 -4.68
C GLU A 608 -30.21 -5.56 -5.76
N ILE A 609 -30.36 -6.80 -6.21
CA ILE A 609 -31.47 -7.18 -7.09
C ILE A 609 -32.71 -7.26 -6.21
N LYS A 610 -33.56 -6.22 -6.26
CA LYS A 610 -34.95 -6.34 -5.83
C LYS A 610 -35.63 -7.24 -6.86
N ILE A 611 -35.85 -8.51 -6.52
CA ILE A 611 -36.69 -9.39 -7.34
C ILE A 611 -38.07 -8.73 -7.40
N GLN A 612 -38.44 -8.22 -8.57
CA GLN A 612 -39.81 -7.80 -8.82
C GLN A 612 -40.66 -9.06 -8.84
N ASP A 613 -41.75 -9.07 -8.06
CA ASP A 613 -42.77 -10.11 -8.14
C ASP A 613 -43.13 -10.36 -9.62
N PRO A 614 -43.31 -11.62 -10.05
CA PRO A 614 -43.88 -11.89 -11.36
C PRO A 614 -45.30 -11.33 -11.36
N GLY A 615 -45.46 -10.14 -11.93
CA GLY A 615 -46.74 -9.43 -11.94
C GLY A 615 -47.83 -10.27 -12.61
N PRO A 616 -49.05 -10.30 -12.08
CA PRO A 616 -50.17 -10.93 -12.76
C PRO A 616 -50.56 -10.08 -13.98
N SER A 617 -50.82 -10.77 -15.09
CA SER A 617 -51.35 -10.19 -16.32
C SER A 617 -52.61 -9.34 -16.09
N SER A 618 -52.63 -8.15 -16.71
CA SER A 618 -53.79 -7.36 -17.18
C SER A 618 -54.93 -7.05 -16.20
N THR A 619 -55.09 -5.75 -15.92
CA THR A 619 -56.28 -5.05 -15.39
C THR A 619 -57.52 -5.18 -16.32
N PRO A 620 -58.78 -4.77 -15.95
CA PRO A 620 -59.09 -3.70 -14.98
C PRO A 620 -60.40 -3.78 -14.13
N THR A 621 -60.41 -2.92 -13.09
CA THR A 621 -61.54 -2.03 -12.64
C THR A 621 -62.16 -2.26 -11.24
N THR A 622 -62.28 -1.12 -10.53
CA THR A 622 -63.21 -0.71 -9.43
C THR A 622 -63.04 -1.15 -7.97
N ALA A 623 -62.65 -0.15 -7.17
CA ALA A 623 -63.31 0.39 -5.95
C ALA A 623 -63.46 -0.45 -4.65
N ALA A 624 -62.80 0.10 -3.61
CA ALA A 624 -63.31 0.46 -2.28
C ALA A 624 -63.14 -0.50 -1.06
N VAL A 625 -62.88 0.20 0.06
CA VAL A 625 -63.18 -0.08 1.49
C VAL A 625 -62.04 -0.62 2.37
N ALA A 626 -61.89 0.09 3.49
CA ALA A 626 -60.93 -0.05 4.58
C ALA A 626 -61.23 -1.22 5.53
N ALA A 627 -60.18 -1.76 6.16
CA ALA A 627 -60.23 -2.31 7.52
C ALA A 627 -58.80 -2.38 8.12
N LYS A 628 -58.70 -1.98 9.40
CA LYS A 628 -57.51 -2.12 10.26
C LYS A 628 -57.30 -3.59 10.63
N GLY A 629 -56.04 -4.00 10.76
CA GLY A 629 -55.63 -5.27 11.39
C GLY A 629 -54.13 -5.26 11.63
N ASP A 630 -53.75 -5.41 12.89
CA ASP A 630 -52.40 -5.52 13.43
C ASP A 630 -51.80 -6.87 12.99
N GLU A 631 -50.76 -6.87 12.16
CA GLU A 631 -49.96 -8.06 11.84
C GLU A 631 -48.55 -7.62 11.39
N SER A 632 -47.55 -8.26 11.97
CA SER A 632 -46.11 -8.14 11.76
C SER A 632 -45.71 -7.94 10.30
N PRO A 633 -44.64 -7.18 9.98
CA PRO A 633 -44.20 -7.05 8.59
C PRO A 633 -43.81 -8.45 8.06
N PRO A 634 -44.23 -8.83 6.84
CA PRO A 634 -43.83 -10.10 6.24
C PRO A 634 -42.30 -10.12 6.08
N PRO A 635 -41.67 -11.32 6.08
CA PRO A 635 -40.24 -11.44 5.86
C PRO A 635 -39.90 -10.77 4.53
N GLY A 636 -39.01 -9.77 4.57
CA GLY A 636 -38.65 -8.96 3.41
C GLY A 636 -38.14 -9.83 2.25
N PRO A 637 -38.22 -9.32 1.01
CA PRO A 637 -37.81 -10.07 -0.18
C PRO A 637 -36.36 -10.53 -0.03
N ASN A 638 -36.10 -11.82 -0.31
CA ASN A 638 -34.75 -12.37 -0.35
C ASN A 638 -33.89 -11.57 -1.35
N ILE A 639 -33.07 -10.64 -0.84
CA ILE A 639 -32.14 -9.85 -1.66
C ILE A 639 -30.99 -10.76 -2.04
N VAL A 640 -30.97 -11.25 -3.28
CA VAL A 640 -29.80 -11.94 -3.84
C VAL A 640 -28.76 -10.87 -4.20
N LYS A 641 -27.70 -10.76 -3.38
CA LYS A 641 -26.56 -9.87 -3.62
C LYS A 641 -25.58 -10.55 -4.59
N GLU A 642 -25.72 -10.28 -5.88
CA GLU A 642 -24.75 -10.66 -6.92
C GLU A 642 -23.73 -9.55 -7.16
N GLY A 643 -22.45 -9.92 -7.34
CA GLY A 643 -21.38 -9.01 -7.77
C GLY A 643 -20.10 -9.14 -6.94
N ASN A 644 -19.20 -8.17 -7.11
CA ASN A 644 -17.87 -8.15 -6.50
C ASN A 644 -17.73 -6.99 -5.50
N PRO A 645 -17.00 -7.21 -4.39
CA PRO A 645 -16.75 -6.18 -3.39
C PRO A 645 -15.77 -5.10 -3.89
N PRO A 646 -15.75 -3.91 -3.27
CA PRO A 646 -14.88 -2.79 -3.68
C PRO A 646 -13.42 -3.15 -3.93
N ARG A 647 -12.82 -3.99 -3.07
CA ARG A 647 -11.42 -4.44 -3.21
C ARG A 647 -11.15 -5.20 -4.51
N VAL A 648 -12.08 -6.07 -4.90
CA VAL A 648 -11.99 -6.82 -6.16
C VAL A 648 -12.19 -5.87 -7.35
N LEU A 649 -13.13 -4.93 -7.25
CA LEU A 649 -13.37 -3.92 -8.29
C LEU A 649 -12.11 -3.07 -8.54
N ILE A 650 -11.46 -2.61 -7.48
CA ILE A 650 -10.22 -1.83 -7.53
C ILE A 650 -9.09 -2.66 -8.16
N ALA A 651 -8.88 -3.89 -7.71
CA ALA A 651 -7.85 -4.77 -8.26
C ALA A 651 -8.09 -5.09 -9.75
N ALA A 652 -9.36 -5.28 -10.15
CA ALA A 652 -9.73 -5.50 -11.54
C ALA A 652 -9.51 -4.24 -12.39
N ALA A 653 -9.90 -3.06 -11.89
CA ALA A 653 -9.70 -1.78 -12.57
C ALA A 653 -8.19 -1.48 -12.75
N TYR A 654 -7.36 -1.78 -11.75
CA TYR A 654 -5.90 -1.67 -11.90
C TYR A 654 -5.32 -2.68 -12.91
N ALA A 655 -5.83 -3.91 -12.96
CA ALA A 655 -5.43 -4.85 -14.01
C ALA A 655 -5.79 -4.30 -15.41
N VAL A 656 -6.97 -3.70 -15.59
CA VAL A 656 -7.35 -3.01 -16.83
C VAL A 656 -6.44 -1.82 -17.12
N LYS A 657 -6.12 -0.99 -16.12
CA LYS A 657 -5.16 0.12 -16.25
C LYS A 657 -3.81 -0.39 -16.78
N SER A 658 -3.25 -1.44 -16.19
CA SER A 658 -1.97 -2.01 -16.63
C SER A 658 -2.03 -2.55 -18.06
N LEU A 659 -3.10 -3.27 -18.43
CA LEU A 659 -3.27 -3.85 -19.77
C LEU A 659 -3.51 -2.78 -20.85
N SER A 660 -4.24 -1.72 -20.51
CA SER A 660 -4.58 -0.61 -21.42
C SER A 660 -3.42 0.32 -21.73
N ARG A 661 -2.23 0.14 -21.11
CA ARG A 661 -1.00 0.81 -21.56
C ARG A 661 -0.48 0.30 -22.91
N SER A 662 -0.98 -0.85 -23.39
CA SER A 662 -0.63 -1.38 -24.70
C SER A 662 -1.58 -0.88 -25.79
N VAL A 663 -1.04 -0.16 -26.78
CA VAL A 663 -1.81 0.27 -27.96
C VAL A 663 -2.37 -0.93 -28.73
N SER A 664 -1.61 -2.02 -28.83
CA SER A 664 -2.03 -3.23 -29.53
C SER A 664 -3.27 -3.87 -28.89
N LEU A 665 -3.29 -3.94 -27.55
CA LEU A 665 -4.40 -4.52 -26.80
C LEU A 665 -5.62 -3.60 -26.77
N LEU A 666 -5.42 -2.27 -26.70
CA LEU A 666 -6.51 -1.28 -26.82
C LEU A 666 -7.29 -1.46 -28.12
N ARG A 667 -6.59 -1.74 -29.22
CA ARG A 667 -7.17 -1.85 -30.56
C ARG A 667 -7.73 -3.24 -30.92
N THR A 668 -7.56 -4.22 -30.05
CA THR A 668 -7.96 -5.62 -30.30
C THR A 668 -8.67 -6.22 -29.09
N SER A 669 -7.93 -6.91 -28.21
CA SER A 669 -8.50 -7.71 -27.13
C SER A 669 -9.37 -6.94 -26.14
N LEU A 670 -9.02 -5.70 -25.78
CA LEU A 670 -9.76 -4.93 -24.80
C LEU A 670 -11.13 -4.45 -25.34
N ILE A 671 -11.18 -4.01 -26.59
CA ILE A 671 -12.45 -3.64 -27.23
C ILE A 671 -13.32 -4.88 -27.50
N ASP A 672 -12.73 -5.99 -27.94
CA ASP A 672 -13.45 -7.24 -28.21
C ASP A 672 -14.11 -7.83 -26.95
N ASN A 673 -13.55 -7.55 -25.77
CA ASN A 673 -14.09 -7.96 -24.47
C ASN A 673 -15.00 -6.91 -23.82
N GLY A 674 -15.32 -5.82 -24.51
CA GLY A 674 -16.28 -4.81 -24.04
C GLY A 674 -15.86 -4.11 -22.75
N VAL A 675 -14.57 -3.87 -22.52
CA VAL A 675 -14.02 -3.35 -21.25
C VAL A 675 -14.56 -1.96 -20.87
N ALA A 676 -14.90 -1.11 -21.86
CA ALA A 676 -15.33 0.27 -21.62
C ALA A 676 -16.61 0.38 -20.77
N ALA A 677 -17.61 -0.48 -21.01
CA ALA A 677 -18.89 -0.43 -20.33
C ALA A 677 -18.79 -0.67 -18.80
N PRO A 678 -18.17 -1.77 -18.32
CA PRO A 678 -18.03 -2.00 -16.88
C PRO A 678 -17.13 -0.97 -16.20
N VAL A 679 -16.04 -0.51 -16.84
CA VAL A 679 -15.19 0.55 -16.26
C VAL A 679 -15.98 1.85 -16.09
N THR A 680 -16.78 2.24 -17.08
CA THR A 680 -17.58 3.46 -17.00
C THR A 680 -18.70 3.34 -15.96
N ALA A 681 -19.31 2.15 -15.82
CA ALA A 681 -20.31 1.91 -14.79
C ALA A 681 -19.76 2.15 -13.36
N LEU A 682 -18.49 1.83 -13.12
CA LEU A 682 -17.84 2.03 -11.81
C LEU A 682 -17.62 3.51 -11.45
N LEU A 683 -17.67 4.45 -12.41
CA LEU A 683 -17.63 5.89 -12.10
C LEU A 683 -18.81 6.36 -11.24
N LYS A 684 -19.91 5.59 -11.24
CA LYS A 684 -21.12 5.84 -10.43
C LYS A 684 -21.08 5.19 -9.04
N SER A 685 -20.00 4.51 -8.67
CA SER A 685 -19.85 3.86 -7.37
C SER A 685 -19.88 4.86 -6.21
N ASP A 686 -20.50 4.50 -5.08
CA ASP A 686 -20.43 5.31 -3.85
C ASP A 686 -19.03 5.28 -3.21
N ASP A 687 -18.26 4.22 -3.47
CA ASP A 687 -16.88 4.09 -3.01
C ASP A 687 -15.94 4.95 -3.88
N VAL A 688 -15.28 5.92 -3.24
CA VAL A 688 -14.34 6.88 -3.86
C VAL A 688 -13.11 6.19 -4.43
N GLU A 689 -12.63 5.11 -3.80
CA GLU A 689 -11.45 4.37 -4.26
C GLU A 689 -11.78 3.55 -5.51
N VAL A 690 -13.01 3.00 -5.59
CA VAL A 690 -13.51 2.35 -6.81
C VAL A 690 -13.62 3.36 -7.95
N LYS A 691 -14.19 4.56 -7.69
CA LYS A 691 -14.24 5.66 -8.66
C LYS A 691 -12.85 6.03 -9.16
N ASN A 692 -11.91 6.19 -8.24
CA ASN A 692 -10.53 6.56 -8.56
C ASN A 692 -9.85 5.51 -9.44
N ALA A 693 -9.89 4.23 -9.05
CA ALA A 693 -9.31 3.14 -9.84
C ALA A 693 -9.94 3.01 -11.23
N ALA A 694 -11.26 3.20 -11.34
CA ALA A 694 -11.96 3.23 -12.62
C ALA A 694 -11.54 4.42 -13.49
N THR A 695 -11.39 5.60 -12.91
CA THR A 695 -10.93 6.82 -13.60
C THR A 695 -9.50 6.65 -14.12
N MET A 696 -8.60 6.03 -13.34
CA MET A 696 -7.23 5.74 -13.77
C MET A 696 -7.19 4.77 -14.96
N ALA A 697 -8.07 3.77 -15.01
CA ALA A 697 -8.21 2.92 -16.19
C ALA A 697 -8.76 3.72 -17.38
N LEU A 698 -9.74 4.60 -17.14
CA LEU A 698 -10.38 5.44 -18.15
C LEU A 698 -9.40 6.39 -18.83
N CYS A 699 -8.38 6.91 -18.11
CA CYS A 699 -7.34 7.76 -18.69
C CYS A 699 -6.71 7.12 -19.94
N ASN A 700 -6.47 5.81 -19.92
CA ASN A 700 -5.92 5.10 -21.08
C ASN A 700 -6.98 4.79 -22.15
N LEU A 701 -8.22 4.54 -21.73
CA LEU A 701 -9.33 4.26 -22.67
C LEU A 701 -9.74 5.50 -23.49
N LEU A 702 -9.49 6.70 -22.97
CA LEU A 702 -9.81 8.00 -23.57
C LEU A 702 -8.74 8.55 -24.52
N LEU A 703 -7.61 7.87 -24.68
CA LEU A 703 -6.57 8.27 -25.63
C LEU A 703 -7.13 8.27 -27.06
N GLU A 704 -6.72 9.24 -27.90
CA GLU A 704 -7.26 9.45 -29.25
C GLU A 704 -7.23 8.19 -30.14
N PHE A 705 -6.16 7.40 -30.02
CA PHE A 705 -6.00 6.17 -30.83
C PHE A 705 -6.77 4.96 -30.28
N SER A 706 -7.42 5.09 -29.13
CA SER A 706 -8.23 4.05 -28.50
C SER A 706 -9.61 3.97 -29.16
N PRO A 707 -10.02 2.82 -29.71
CA PRO A 707 -11.35 2.68 -30.32
C PRO A 707 -12.49 2.71 -29.28
N MET A 708 -12.17 2.62 -27.98
CA MET A 708 -13.15 2.70 -26.89
C MET A 708 -13.49 4.14 -26.48
N GLN A 709 -12.77 5.16 -26.97
CA GLN A 709 -12.99 6.55 -26.60
C GLN A 709 -14.43 7.00 -26.86
N HIS A 710 -14.98 6.67 -28.03
CA HIS A 710 -16.37 7.00 -28.40
C HIS A 710 -17.40 6.35 -27.45
N LEU A 711 -17.18 5.09 -27.07
CA LEU A 711 -18.07 4.37 -26.14
C LEU A 711 -18.10 5.03 -24.76
N VAL A 712 -16.96 5.54 -24.30
CA VAL A 712 -16.88 6.31 -23.05
C VAL A 712 -17.60 7.65 -23.20
N ILE A 713 -17.44 8.35 -24.32
CA ILE A 713 -18.12 9.62 -24.58
C ILE A 713 -19.66 9.45 -24.56
N GLU A 714 -20.17 8.47 -25.30
CA GLU A 714 -21.61 8.18 -25.41
C GLU A 714 -22.26 7.76 -24.09
N SER A 715 -21.48 7.20 -23.16
CA SER A 715 -21.97 6.80 -21.85
C SER A 715 -22.32 7.97 -20.90
N GLY A 716 -22.03 9.21 -21.31
CA GLY A 716 -22.24 10.41 -20.50
C GLY A 716 -21.15 10.63 -19.44
N ALA A 717 -19.93 10.12 -19.67
CA ALA A 717 -18.83 10.23 -18.71
C ALA A 717 -18.39 11.69 -18.41
N LEU A 718 -18.59 12.62 -19.35
CA LEU A 718 -18.17 14.03 -19.23
C LEU A 718 -18.64 14.66 -17.91
N LYS A 719 -19.94 14.61 -17.65
CA LYS A 719 -20.53 15.22 -16.45
C LYS A 719 -19.97 14.62 -15.17
N ILE A 720 -19.82 13.29 -15.14
CA ILE A 720 -19.26 12.58 -13.98
C ILE A 720 -17.80 12.99 -13.74
N LEU A 721 -16.98 13.08 -14.81
CA LEU A 721 -15.58 13.50 -14.70
C LEU A 721 -15.44 14.97 -14.25
N CYS A 722 -16.28 15.87 -14.74
CA CYS A 722 -16.32 17.26 -14.28
C CYS A 722 -16.71 17.35 -12.79
N GLU A 723 -17.72 16.60 -12.34
CA GLU A 723 -18.09 16.51 -10.92
C GLU A 723 -16.94 15.95 -10.07
N GLN A 724 -16.26 14.89 -10.54
CA GLN A 724 -15.14 14.27 -9.85
C GLN A 724 -13.89 15.16 -9.80
N ALA A 725 -13.66 16.02 -10.80
CA ALA A 725 -12.58 17.02 -10.80
C ALA A 725 -12.76 18.04 -9.64
N HIS A 726 -13.98 18.28 -9.19
CA HIS A 726 -14.27 19.12 -8.02
C HIS A 726 -14.21 18.38 -6.68
N SER A 727 -13.87 17.09 -6.67
CA SER A 727 -13.81 16.28 -5.46
C SER A 727 -12.80 16.82 -4.44
N ALA A 728 -13.10 16.65 -3.16
CA ALA A 728 -12.13 16.89 -2.07
C ALA A 728 -11.01 15.84 -2.04
N ASN A 729 -11.21 14.67 -2.66
CA ASN A 729 -10.15 13.67 -2.81
C ASN A 729 -9.19 14.12 -3.92
N ALA A 730 -7.95 14.45 -3.56
CA ALA A 730 -6.98 15.02 -4.50
C ALA A 730 -6.56 14.05 -5.61
N GLU A 731 -6.54 12.75 -5.34
CA GLU A 731 -6.19 11.74 -6.35
C GLU A 731 -7.30 11.57 -7.39
N LEU A 732 -8.56 11.50 -6.94
CA LEU A 732 -9.71 11.47 -7.83
C LEU A 732 -9.79 12.76 -8.65
N LYS A 733 -9.53 13.93 -8.04
CA LYS A 733 -9.43 15.21 -8.74
C LYS A 733 -8.36 15.18 -9.83
N LEU A 734 -7.14 14.78 -9.48
CA LEU A 734 -6.01 14.69 -10.40
C LEU A 734 -6.33 13.78 -11.59
N ASN A 735 -6.79 12.56 -11.32
CA ASN A 735 -7.13 11.58 -12.35
C ASN A 735 -8.31 12.04 -13.23
N SER A 736 -9.27 12.76 -12.67
CA SER A 736 -10.40 13.31 -13.43
C SER A 736 -9.96 14.40 -14.39
N ILE A 737 -9.09 15.31 -13.96
CA ILE A 737 -8.52 16.36 -14.83
C ILE A 737 -7.66 15.71 -15.92
N TRP A 738 -6.89 14.67 -15.59
CA TRP A 738 -6.13 13.90 -16.58
C TRP A 738 -7.05 13.23 -17.61
N ALA A 739 -8.11 12.56 -17.15
CA ALA A 739 -9.10 11.96 -18.05
C ALA A 739 -9.74 13.03 -18.95
N LEU A 740 -10.11 14.20 -18.40
CA LEU A 740 -10.65 15.33 -19.17
C LEU A 740 -9.63 15.89 -20.18
N LYS A 741 -8.34 15.97 -19.84
CA LYS A 741 -7.26 16.36 -20.75
C LYS A 741 -7.21 15.44 -21.98
N HIS A 742 -7.34 14.13 -21.78
CA HIS A 742 -7.39 13.17 -22.89
C HIS A 742 -8.72 13.25 -23.65
N TYR A 743 -9.83 13.46 -22.93
CA TYR A 743 -11.16 13.60 -23.50
C TYR A 743 -11.26 14.71 -24.54
N ILE A 744 -10.60 15.85 -24.30
CA ILE A 744 -10.65 17.01 -25.21
C ILE A 744 -9.54 17.01 -26.29
N TYR A 745 -8.58 16.09 -26.21
CA TYR A 745 -7.46 16.06 -27.14
C TYR A 745 -7.96 15.71 -28.55
N ASN A 746 -7.72 16.62 -29.50
CA ASN A 746 -8.23 16.56 -30.87
C ASN A 746 -9.77 16.44 -31.01
N ALA A 747 -10.53 16.84 -29.98
CA ALA A 747 -11.99 16.86 -30.02
C ALA A 747 -12.55 18.05 -30.83
N THR A 748 -13.83 17.96 -31.21
CA THR A 748 -14.54 19.05 -31.92
C THR A 748 -14.65 20.30 -31.05
N PRO A 749 -14.80 21.51 -31.65
CA PRO A 749 -14.94 22.75 -30.89
C PRO A 749 -16.08 22.69 -29.88
N ASP A 750 -17.22 22.11 -30.29
CA ASP A 750 -18.40 21.93 -29.42
C ASP A 750 -18.09 21.11 -28.16
N VAL A 751 -17.38 19.99 -28.32
CA VAL A 751 -17.00 19.13 -27.19
C VAL A 751 -16.04 19.86 -26.26
N LYS A 752 -15.04 20.56 -26.82
CA LYS A 752 -14.09 21.37 -26.06
C LYS A 752 -14.77 22.50 -25.29
N ALA A 753 -15.66 23.25 -25.94
CA ALA A 753 -16.39 24.35 -25.35
C ALA A 753 -17.40 23.87 -24.28
N SER A 754 -18.11 22.76 -24.54
CA SER A 754 -18.99 22.12 -23.56
C SER A 754 -18.21 21.65 -22.33
N THR A 755 -17.04 21.05 -22.52
CA THR A 755 -16.20 20.58 -21.42
C THR A 755 -15.69 21.73 -20.56
N LEU A 756 -15.21 22.82 -21.19
CA LEU A 756 -14.80 24.02 -20.47
C LEU A 756 -15.96 24.66 -19.69
N THR A 757 -17.18 24.61 -20.25
CA THR A 757 -18.38 25.12 -19.57
C THR A 757 -18.73 24.28 -18.35
N GLU A 758 -18.81 22.96 -18.51
CA GLU A 758 -19.20 22.04 -17.43
C GLU A 758 -18.15 21.99 -16.31
N LEU A 759 -16.86 22.07 -16.65
CA LEU A 759 -15.77 22.14 -15.67
C LEU A 759 -15.73 23.47 -14.91
N GLY A 760 -16.30 24.53 -15.47
CA GLY A 760 -16.24 25.88 -14.90
C GLY A 760 -14.90 26.58 -15.20
N SER A 761 -14.92 27.57 -16.09
CA SER A 761 -13.71 28.34 -16.47
C SER A 761 -13.09 29.08 -15.29
N GLU A 762 -13.91 29.65 -14.40
CA GLU A 762 -13.42 30.34 -13.19
C GLU A 762 -12.72 29.38 -12.22
N TRP A 763 -13.31 28.20 -12.01
CA TRP A 763 -12.71 27.19 -11.13
C TRP A 763 -11.36 26.70 -11.69
N LEU A 764 -11.27 26.45 -13.00
CA LEU A 764 -10.01 26.07 -13.64
C LEU A 764 -8.94 27.15 -13.48
N VAL A 765 -9.33 28.42 -13.58
CA VAL A 765 -8.44 29.56 -13.36
C VAL A 765 -7.95 29.61 -11.93
N ASP A 766 -8.83 29.48 -10.95
CA ASP A 766 -8.46 29.47 -9.53
C ASP A 766 -7.49 28.31 -9.23
N LEU A 767 -7.71 27.14 -9.85
CA LEU A 767 -6.86 25.97 -9.71
C LEU A 767 -5.42 26.25 -10.16
N ILE A 768 -5.24 26.79 -11.37
CA ILE A 768 -3.92 27.08 -11.94
C ILE A 768 -3.28 28.34 -11.36
N SER A 769 -4.03 29.20 -10.68
CA SER A 769 -3.53 30.48 -10.12
C SER A 769 -3.00 30.36 -8.69
N TRP A 770 -3.20 29.22 -8.01
CA TRP A 770 -2.82 29.08 -6.60
C TRP A 770 -1.29 29.18 -6.41
N ASP A 771 -0.81 30.18 -5.67
CA ASP A 771 0.62 30.46 -5.47
C ASP A 771 1.15 29.76 -4.20
N ASP A 772 2.33 29.12 -4.31
CA ASP A 772 3.03 28.39 -3.24
C ASP A 772 3.80 29.32 -2.27
N ASP A 773 3.87 30.62 -2.60
CA ASP A 773 4.71 31.64 -1.93
C ASP A 773 4.30 31.92 -0.47
N LEU A 774 3.09 31.52 -0.04
CA LEU A 774 2.64 31.69 1.35
C LEU A 774 3.10 30.58 2.29
N ALA A 775 3.69 29.50 1.78
CA ALA A 775 4.06 28.32 2.56
C ALA A 775 5.59 28.06 2.61
N SER A 776 6.38 28.74 1.78
CA SER A 776 7.83 28.58 1.65
C SER A 776 8.67 29.12 2.81
N ASN A 777 8.08 29.86 3.75
CA ASN A 777 8.85 30.60 4.76
C ASN A 777 9.23 29.82 6.04
N GLU A 778 8.79 28.57 6.25
CA GLU A 778 8.98 27.91 7.58
C GLU A 778 9.53 26.46 7.61
N VAL A 779 9.65 25.70 6.49
CA VAL A 779 9.85 24.22 6.61
C VAL A 779 10.97 23.60 5.76
N ASP A 780 11.61 24.34 4.85
CA ASP A 780 12.59 23.77 3.90
C ASP A 780 14.04 23.69 4.45
N GLU A 781 14.28 24.06 5.71
CA GLU A 781 15.64 24.35 6.22
C GLU A 781 16.56 23.16 6.56
N GLU A 782 16.23 21.87 6.31
CA GLU A 782 17.15 20.81 6.82
C GLU A 782 17.45 19.52 6.01
N TYR A 783 16.81 19.14 4.89
CA TYR A 783 17.11 17.80 4.30
C TYR A 783 16.93 17.63 2.77
N GLU A 784 17.37 18.56 1.91
CA GLU A 784 17.25 18.39 0.44
C GLU A 784 18.43 17.67 -0.26
N ASP A 785 19.54 17.36 0.40
CA ASP A 785 20.79 17.00 -0.31
C ASP A 785 20.97 15.52 -0.78
N GLU A 786 19.99 14.61 -0.63
CA GLU A 786 20.17 13.20 -1.03
C GLU A 786 19.24 12.69 -2.15
N ASP A 787 18.14 13.38 -2.49
CA ASP A 787 17.13 12.85 -3.44
C ASP A 787 17.37 13.22 -4.93
N GLU A 788 18.19 14.23 -5.25
CA GLU A 788 18.32 14.75 -6.63
C GLU A 788 19.24 13.94 -7.58
N ARG A 789 19.72 12.74 -7.21
CA ARG A 789 20.66 11.97 -8.05
C ARG A 789 20.09 10.76 -8.79
N MET A 790 18.78 10.57 -8.86
CA MET A 790 18.17 9.41 -9.57
C MET A 790 17.00 9.75 -10.49
N ALA A 791 16.87 11.01 -10.94
CA ALA A 791 15.85 11.43 -11.90
C ALA A 791 16.47 11.67 -13.28
N ASP A 792 17.01 10.62 -13.91
CA ASP A 792 17.25 10.61 -15.35
C ASP A 792 17.15 9.17 -15.87
N GLU A 793 15.91 8.71 -16.03
CA GLU A 793 15.47 7.69 -16.98
C GLU A 793 13.93 7.72 -16.96
N GLY A 794 13.32 8.00 -18.13
CA GLY A 794 11.89 8.30 -18.25
C GLY A 794 10.97 7.22 -17.65
N ASP A 795 10.20 7.61 -16.64
CA ASP A 795 9.25 6.74 -15.94
C ASP A 795 7.87 7.38 -15.85
N GLU A 796 6.97 7.02 -16.77
CA GLU A 796 5.54 7.31 -16.66
C GLU A 796 4.83 6.27 -15.78
N ASN A 797 5.18 6.15 -14.49
CA ASN A 797 4.39 5.39 -13.52
C ASN A 797 4.51 6.00 -12.12
N VAL A 798 3.88 7.16 -11.91
CA VAL A 798 3.83 7.78 -10.59
C VAL A 798 2.65 7.22 -9.78
N ALA A 799 2.95 6.58 -8.66
CA ALA A 799 2.00 6.16 -7.64
C ALA A 799 1.70 7.35 -6.70
N TYR A 800 0.44 7.81 -6.68
CA TYR A 800 -0.01 8.98 -5.93
C TYR A 800 -0.78 8.59 -4.65
N GLY A 801 -0.86 9.51 -3.69
CA GLY A 801 -1.94 9.52 -2.70
C GLY A 801 -2.05 10.86 -1.94
N PRO A 802 -3.13 11.15 -1.16
CA PRO A 802 -3.51 12.56 -0.83
C PRO A 802 -3.91 13.13 0.56
N LEU A 803 -3.35 14.24 1.10
CA LEU A 803 -4.16 15.07 2.07
C LEU A 803 -3.97 16.59 2.05
N PHE A 804 -5.08 17.32 1.83
CA PHE A 804 -5.42 18.55 2.57
C PHE A 804 -6.94 18.58 2.88
N SER A 805 -7.30 18.87 4.13
CA SER A 805 -8.67 19.10 4.60
C SER A 805 -8.75 20.56 5.08
N GLY A 806 -9.66 21.35 4.51
CA GLY A 806 -9.88 22.74 4.91
C GLY A 806 -10.74 22.85 6.16
N ASN A 807 -10.20 23.48 7.21
CA ASN A 807 -10.99 24.17 8.21
C ASN A 807 -10.66 25.66 8.10
N THR A 808 -11.61 26.46 7.63
CA THR A 808 -11.62 27.91 7.79
C THR A 808 -11.97 28.24 9.25
N PRO A 809 -11.15 29.00 9.99
CA PRO A 809 -11.54 29.46 11.33
C PRO A 809 -12.54 30.61 11.19
N GLN A 810 -13.77 30.34 11.58
CA GLN A 810 -14.81 31.35 11.75
C GLN A 810 -14.55 32.07 13.09
N HIS A 811 -14.31 33.38 13.03
CA HIS A 811 -14.11 34.24 14.18
C HIS A 811 -15.25 34.11 15.20
N HIS A 812 -14.96 33.55 16.37
CA HIS A 812 -15.77 33.71 17.57
C HIS A 812 -14.97 34.51 18.59
N VAL A 813 -15.54 35.65 18.96
CA VAL A 813 -15.09 36.62 19.96
C VAL A 813 -15.39 36.04 21.33
N GLU A 814 -14.37 35.80 22.15
CA GLU A 814 -14.52 35.72 23.60
C GLU A 814 -13.46 36.58 24.28
N GLU A 815 -13.97 37.50 25.09
CA GLU A 815 -13.27 38.52 25.87
C GLU A 815 -12.35 37.90 26.92
N SER A 816 -11.14 38.43 27.05
CA SER A 816 -10.35 38.28 28.28
C SER A 816 -9.86 39.64 28.74
N GLY A 817 -10.33 40.02 29.93
CA GLY A 817 -10.05 41.28 30.61
C GLY A 817 -8.60 41.46 31.04
N GLU A 818 -8.33 42.73 31.31
CA GLU A 818 -7.09 43.41 31.65
C GLU A 818 -6.46 42.96 32.96
N ASP A 819 -5.11 42.97 33.01
CA ASP A 819 -4.27 43.57 34.07
C ASP A 819 -2.78 43.23 33.77
N SER A 820 -1.94 44.20 33.37
CA SER A 820 -1.13 45.11 34.22
C SER A 820 -0.01 44.37 34.99
N ASP A 821 1.28 44.75 35.09
CA ASP A 821 2.11 45.81 34.53
C ASP A 821 3.59 45.53 34.98
N VAL A 822 4.55 46.16 34.29
CA VAL A 822 5.94 46.54 34.68
C VAL A 822 7.09 45.57 35.14
N ASN A 823 8.19 45.69 34.36
CA ASN A 823 9.59 46.05 34.75
C ASN A 823 10.75 45.02 34.90
N HIS A 824 11.80 45.27 34.08
CA HIS A 824 13.26 45.40 34.36
C HIS A 824 13.92 44.47 35.41
N MET A 825 15.12 43.88 35.23
CA MET A 825 16.38 44.34 34.61
C MET A 825 17.38 43.14 34.58
N LYS A 826 18.44 43.26 33.76
CA LYS A 826 19.66 42.43 33.71
C LYS A 826 20.40 42.34 35.06
N ASP A 827 21.07 41.21 35.35
CA ASP A 827 22.55 41.11 35.35
C ASP A 827 23.14 39.74 35.80
N SER A 828 24.17 39.33 35.04
CA SER A 828 25.43 38.65 35.41
C SER A 828 25.48 37.35 36.25
N ILE A 829 25.78 36.27 35.51
CA ILE A 829 26.85 35.25 35.71
C ILE A 829 27.45 35.09 37.12
N GLY A 830 27.31 33.89 37.68
CA GLY A 830 28.13 33.35 38.75
C GLY A 830 27.81 31.89 39.09
N GLN A 831 28.56 30.97 38.46
CA GLN A 831 28.90 29.60 38.88
C GLN A 831 27.99 28.85 39.87
N LEU A 832 27.54 27.64 39.49
CA LEU A 832 27.68 26.44 40.32
C LEU A 832 27.41 25.17 39.51
N SER A 833 28.40 24.28 39.54
CA SER A 833 28.48 22.96 38.90
C SER A 833 27.19 22.14 38.96
N ARG A 834 26.68 21.71 37.80
CA ARG A 834 25.80 20.55 37.70
C ARG A 834 26.56 19.36 37.14
N ARG A 835 26.74 18.36 38.01
CA ARG A 835 27.06 16.98 37.67
C ARG A 835 26.12 16.50 36.56
N ARG A 836 26.70 15.88 35.53
CA ARG A 836 25.97 15.10 34.54
C ARG A 836 25.57 13.78 35.19
N ASP A 837 24.29 13.62 35.48
CA ASP A 837 23.66 12.30 35.54
C ASP A 837 22.98 12.04 34.19
N SER A 838 23.52 11.07 33.46
CA SER A 838 22.99 10.55 32.21
C SER A 838 21.87 9.55 32.50
N ARG A 839 20.64 10.05 32.59
CA ARG A 839 19.43 9.22 32.46
C ARG A 839 18.26 10.12 32.09
N THR A 840 18.06 10.35 30.79
CA THR A 840 16.82 10.93 30.27
C THR A 840 15.81 9.79 30.03
N PRO A 841 14.58 9.87 30.58
CA PRO A 841 13.51 8.92 30.28
C PRO A 841 13.02 9.09 28.83
N MET A 842 12.80 7.96 28.12
CA MET A 842 12.15 7.87 26.80
C MET A 842 10.70 8.37 26.83
N THR A 843 10.49 9.68 26.82
CA THR A 843 9.14 10.28 26.71
C THR A 843 9.01 11.31 25.59
N SER A 844 10.03 11.49 24.74
CA SER A 844 10.06 12.50 23.67
C SER A 844 9.74 11.99 22.25
N SER A 845 9.42 10.71 22.07
CA SER A 845 9.19 10.13 20.73
C SER A 845 7.82 10.49 20.13
N ALA A 846 6.78 10.63 20.96
CA ALA A 846 5.42 10.88 20.46
C ALA A 846 5.24 12.30 19.86
N SER A 847 5.79 13.33 20.52
CA SER A 847 5.69 14.72 20.04
C SER A 847 6.52 14.97 18.78
N PHE A 848 7.68 14.32 18.66
CA PHE A 848 8.52 14.39 17.47
C PHE A 848 7.84 13.74 16.26
N VAL A 849 7.21 12.58 16.45
CA VAL A 849 6.47 11.88 15.38
C VAL A 849 5.25 12.67 14.92
N GLU A 850 4.51 13.31 15.84
CA GLU A 850 3.34 14.13 15.47
C GLU A 850 3.74 15.36 14.63
N GLN A 851 4.86 16.00 14.98
CA GLN A 851 5.42 17.10 14.21
C GLN A 851 5.98 16.64 12.84
N GLU A 852 6.58 15.45 12.78
CA GLU A 852 7.10 14.86 11.54
C GLU A 852 5.97 14.39 10.60
N ILE A 853 4.87 13.86 11.13
CA ILE A 853 3.67 13.50 10.34
C ILE A 853 3.04 14.76 9.76
N SER A 854 2.91 15.82 10.56
CA SER A 854 2.35 17.10 10.13
C SER A 854 3.16 17.75 8.99
N THR A 855 4.50 17.84 9.15
CA THR A 855 5.38 18.37 8.10
C THR A 855 5.37 17.53 6.82
N ARG A 856 5.33 16.20 6.92
CA ARG A 856 5.20 15.30 5.75
C ARG A 856 3.88 15.46 5.02
N ALA A 857 2.77 15.60 5.76
CA ALA A 857 1.45 15.83 5.19
C ALA A 857 1.43 17.14 4.38
N ILE A 858 2.06 18.21 4.90
CA ILE A 858 2.18 19.48 4.19
C ILE A 858 2.98 19.33 2.89
N ARG A 859 4.16 18.68 2.91
CA ARG A 859 4.96 18.46 1.69
C ARG A 859 4.23 17.65 0.63
N ARG A 860 3.46 16.64 1.07
CA ARG A 860 2.62 15.83 0.19
C ARG A 860 1.52 16.66 -0.45
N ALA A 861 0.78 17.44 0.35
CA ALA A 861 -0.27 18.34 -0.14
C ALA A 861 0.25 19.28 -1.23
N ARG A 862 1.45 19.85 -1.03
CA ARG A 862 2.10 20.74 -2.01
C ARG A 862 2.39 20.03 -3.33
N ARG A 863 3.02 18.85 -3.29
CA ARG A 863 3.31 18.08 -4.52
C ARG A 863 2.05 17.75 -5.31
N GLN A 864 0.99 17.34 -4.61
CA GLN A 864 -0.26 17.04 -5.28
C GLN A 864 -0.93 18.24 -5.91
N LEU A 865 -0.84 19.39 -5.24
CA LEU A 865 -1.34 20.61 -5.84
C LEU A 865 -0.55 20.95 -7.10
N LEU A 866 0.78 20.80 -7.07
CA LEU A 866 1.63 20.99 -8.24
C LEU A 866 1.25 20.05 -9.39
N GLU A 867 1.02 18.77 -9.11
CA GLU A 867 0.55 17.77 -10.09
C GLU A 867 -0.83 18.14 -10.67
N VAL A 868 -1.76 18.57 -9.82
CA VAL A 868 -3.10 19.01 -10.24
C VAL A 868 -3.02 20.28 -11.11
N GLN A 869 -2.12 21.21 -10.76
CA GLN A 869 -1.86 22.41 -11.55
C GLN A 869 -1.24 22.08 -12.90
N GLU A 870 -0.26 21.18 -12.93
CA GLU A 870 0.32 20.67 -14.17
C GLU A 870 -0.78 20.12 -15.09
N GLN A 871 -1.63 19.22 -14.57
CA GLN A 871 -2.71 18.66 -15.40
C GLN A 871 -3.73 19.72 -15.84
N GLY A 872 -4.01 20.72 -15.00
CA GLY A 872 -4.85 21.87 -15.36
C GLY A 872 -4.26 22.71 -16.50
N LEU A 873 -2.95 22.97 -16.48
CA LEU A 873 -2.25 23.67 -17.56
C LEU A 873 -2.18 22.83 -18.84
N GLN A 874 -1.96 21.52 -18.71
CA GLN A 874 -2.00 20.60 -19.84
C GLN A 874 -3.41 20.49 -20.46
N PHE A 875 -4.46 20.58 -19.64
CA PHE A 875 -5.83 20.71 -20.13
C PHE A 875 -6.00 21.98 -20.96
N LEU A 876 -5.53 23.14 -20.47
CA LEU A 876 -5.56 24.39 -21.25
C LEU A 876 -4.77 24.28 -22.56
N ARG A 877 -3.58 23.69 -22.52
CA ARG A 877 -2.77 23.41 -23.71
C ARG A 877 -3.58 22.60 -24.74
N ASN A 878 -4.20 21.51 -24.32
CA ASN A 878 -4.99 20.64 -25.21
C ASN A 878 -6.26 21.33 -25.73
N LEU A 879 -6.87 22.21 -24.93
CA LEU A 879 -8.03 23.02 -25.32
C LEU A 879 -7.70 23.87 -26.55
N ILE A 880 -6.55 24.55 -26.53
CA ILE A 880 -6.08 25.43 -27.62
C ILE A 880 -5.15 24.72 -28.61
N CYS A 881 -5.15 23.38 -28.66
CA CYS A 881 -4.35 22.61 -29.63
C CYS A 881 -5.20 22.12 -30.81
N GLY A 882 -4.56 21.90 -31.97
CA GLY A 882 -5.16 21.33 -33.18
C GLY A 882 -5.70 22.37 -34.16
N ALA A 883 -6.38 21.90 -35.22
CA ALA A 883 -6.91 22.76 -36.28
C ALA A 883 -7.89 23.84 -35.78
N ASN A 884 -8.56 23.56 -34.66
CA ASN A 884 -9.58 24.42 -34.07
C ASN A 884 -8.99 25.44 -33.08
N SER A 885 -7.66 25.52 -32.98
CA SER A 885 -6.96 26.36 -32.00
C SER A 885 -7.39 27.83 -32.00
N PRO A 886 -7.55 28.52 -33.15
CA PRO A 886 -7.89 29.94 -33.13
C PRO A 886 -9.26 30.24 -32.50
N GLU A 887 -10.29 29.46 -32.85
CA GLU A 887 -11.65 29.57 -32.30
C GLU A 887 -11.66 29.24 -30.81
N MET A 888 -10.94 28.18 -30.41
CA MET A 888 -10.86 27.78 -29.01
C MET A 888 -10.08 28.77 -28.15
N LEU A 889 -9.05 29.42 -28.71
CA LEU A 889 -8.30 30.48 -28.03
C LEU A 889 -9.17 31.71 -27.82
N ASP A 890 -9.95 32.12 -28.83
CA ASP A 890 -10.92 33.22 -28.69
C ASP A 890 -11.99 32.88 -27.63
N THR A 891 -12.47 31.64 -27.62
CA THR A 891 -13.43 31.16 -26.60
C THR A 891 -12.84 31.22 -25.20
N LEU A 892 -11.58 30.80 -25.04
CA LEU A 892 -10.85 30.90 -23.76
C LEU A 892 -10.72 32.35 -23.31
N PHE A 893 -10.26 33.25 -24.19
CA PHE A 893 -10.10 34.67 -23.89
C PHE A 893 -11.44 35.35 -23.58
N SER A 894 -12.51 34.98 -24.28
CA SER A 894 -13.85 35.52 -24.00
C SER A 894 -14.41 35.07 -22.66
N ARG A 895 -14.06 33.87 -22.19
CA ARG A 895 -14.61 33.31 -20.94
C ARG A 895 -13.79 33.65 -19.70
N VAL A 896 -12.47 33.63 -19.82
CA VAL A 896 -11.54 33.87 -18.70
C VAL A 896 -11.04 35.31 -18.65
N GLY A 897 -10.97 35.98 -19.80
CA GLY A 897 -10.29 37.25 -19.98
C GLY A 897 -8.85 37.07 -20.45
N GLN A 898 -8.51 37.70 -21.58
CA GLN A 898 -7.17 37.64 -22.18
C GLN A 898 -6.07 38.07 -21.20
N ASP A 899 -6.23 39.24 -20.56
CA ASP A 899 -5.21 39.79 -19.66
C ASP A 899 -4.99 38.91 -18.43
N ARG A 900 -6.08 38.31 -17.90
CA ARG A 900 -6.01 37.39 -16.77
C ARG A 900 -5.25 36.12 -17.12
N VAL A 901 -5.43 35.56 -18.32
CA VAL A 901 -4.64 34.42 -18.79
C VAL A 901 -3.15 34.77 -18.80
N TYR A 902 -2.77 35.90 -19.39
CA TYR A 902 -1.36 36.31 -19.42
C TYR A 902 -0.80 36.64 -18.04
N GLU A 903 -1.59 37.24 -17.15
CA GLU A 903 -1.19 37.50 -15.76
C GLU A 903 -0.79 36.20 -15.04
N ILE A 904 -1.62 35.16 -15.15
CA ILE A 904 -1.36 33.85 -14.52
C ILE A 904 -0.08 33.23 -15.06
N LEU A 905 0.10 33.19 -16.39
CA LEU A 905 1.32 32.66 -17.01
C LEU A 905 2.57 33.46 -16.60
N THR A 906 2.43 34.79 -16.48
CA THR A 906 3.53 35.68 -16.02
C THR A 906 3.91 35.39 -14.57
N ARG A 907 2.92 35.22 -13.68
CA ARG A 907 3.17 34.91 -12.27
C ARG A 907 3.85 33.56 -12.11
N LYS A 908 3.37 32.53 -12.81
CA LYS A 908 3.91 31.16 -12.73
C LYS A 908 5.31 30.99 -13.32
N THR A 909 5.72 31.87 -14.24
CA THR A 909 7.07 31.87 -14.83
C THR A 909 8.06 32.75 -14.07
N ARG A 910 7.61 33.49 -13.05
CA ARG A 910 8.46 34.42 -12.31
C ARG A 910 9.55 33.68 -11.51
N PRO A 911 10.83 34.09 -11.61
CA PRO A 911 11.89 33.54 -10.76
C PRO A 911 11.61 33.76 -9.27
N ARG A 912 11.82 32.74 -8.44
CA ARG A 912 11.57 32.81 -6.99
C ARG A 912 12.85 33.24 -6.26
N PRO A 913 12.78 34.12 -5.24
CA PRO A 913 13.95 34.49 -4.44
C PRO A 913 14.46 33.26 -3.67
N ALA A 914 15.76 32.94 -3.74
CA ALA A 914 16.32 31.91 -2.87
C ALA A 914 16.42 32.46 -1.44
N LEU A 915 16.02 31.65 -0.45
CA LEU A 915 16.23 31.93 0.96
C LEU A 915 17.74 32.10 1.21
N SER A 916 18.12 33.25 1.77
CA SER A 916 19.50 33.55 2.11
C SER A 916 19.95 32.62 3.25
N HIS A 917 20.83 31.66 2.97
CA HIS A 917 21.53 30.92 4.01
C HIS A 917 22.23 31.90 4.96
N HIS A 918 21.74 32.05 6.19
CA HIS A 918 22.48 32.68 7.26
C HIS A 918 23.71 31.81 7.60
N ILE A 919 24.80 32.01 6.87
CA ILE A 919 26.13 31.56 7.28
C ILE A 919 26.44 32.24 8.61
N ARG A 920 26.24 31.52 9.73
CA ARG A 920 26.91 31.85 11.00
C ARG A 920 28.41 31.66 10.81
N SER A 921 29.06 32.68 10.25
CA SER A 921 30.50 32.83 10.33
C SER A 921 30.86 33.18 11.78
N GLY A 922 31.19 32.15 12.55
CA GLY A 922 31.81 32.31 13.85
C GLY A 922 33.17 33.01 13.69
N CYS A 923 33.19 34.30 14.03
CA CYS A 923 34.40 35.10 14.15
C CYS A 923 35.36 34.45 15.15
N SER A 924 36.52 33.98 14.67
CA SER A 924 37.71 33.80 15.48
C SER A 924 38.71 34.89 15.11
N SER A 925 38.85 35.83 16.04
CA SER A 925 39.84 36.89 16.14
C SER A 925 41.19 36.58 15.47
N ARG A 926 41.61 37.42 14.51
CA ARG A 926 43.02 37.77 14.27
C ARG A 926 43.13 39.22 13.77
N ARG A 927 44.13 39.90 14.36
CA ARG A 927 44.53 41.31 14.24
C ARG A 927 44.90 41.76 12.80
N PRO A 928 44.96 43.08 12.55
CA PRO A 928 44.96 43.69 11.23
C PRO A 928 46.38 43.87 10.67
N THR A 929 46.52 43.72 9.34
CA THR A 929 47.65 44.29 8.59
C THR A 929 47.19 44.79 7.22
N THR A 930 47.22 46.13 7.11
CA THR A 930 47.56 46.95 5.93
C THR A 930 46.83 46.74 4.59
N ALA A 931 45.89 47.66 4.35
CA ALA A 931 45.72 48.46 3.13
C ALA A 931 45.90 47.81 1.74
N SER A 932 44.79 47.59 1.04
CA SER A 932 44.55 48.23 -0.27
C SER A 932 43.05 48.26 -0.59
N SER A 933 42.57 49.47 -0.86
CA SER A 933 41.27 49.81 -1.44
C SER A 933 41.12 49.23 -2.85
N THR A 934 39.99 48.59 -3.16
CA THR A 934 38.97 49.01 -4.15
C THR A 934 38.02 47.87 -4.51
N GLU A 935 36.74 48.26 -4.68
CA GLU A 935 35.64 47.57 -5.37
C GLU A 935 34.84 46.49 -4.61
N SER A 936 33.67 46.96 -4.16
CA SER A 936 32.50 46.20 -3.73
C SER A 936 31.93 45.36 -4.87
N THR A 937 32.03 44.03 -4.78
CA THR A 937 31.25 43.09 -5.59
C THR A 937 29.82 42.99 -5.04
N PRO A 938 28.77 43.10 -5.89
CA PRO A 938 27.39 42.99 -5.44
C PRO A 938 27.09 41.53 -5.08
N HIS A 939 26.44 41.33 -3.93
CA HIS A 939 25.94 40.03 -3.50
C HIS A 939 24.99 39.45 -4.56
N HIS A 940 25.35 38.32 -5.18
CA HIS A 940 24.45 37.58 -6.06
C HIS A 940 23.29 37.02 -5.24
N HIS A 941 22.09 37.57 -5.43
CA HIS A 941 20.86 36.90 -5.03
C HIS A 941 20.71 35.65 -5.91
N VAL A 942 20.88 34.47 -5.33
CA VAL A 942 20.52 33.21 -6.00
C VAL A 942 19.00 33.22 -6.16
N THR A 943 18.49 33.01 -7.36
CA THR A 943 17.05 32.84 -7.63
C THR A 943 16.83 31.40 -8.08
N ARG A 944 15.74 30.78 -7.64
CA ARG A 944 15.36 29.42 -8.06
C ARG A 944 14.36 29.51 -9.21
N ASP A 945 14.58 28.71 -10.25
CA ASP A 945 13.64 28.61 -11.38
C ASP A 945 12.30 27.99 -10.91
N PRO A 946 11.18 28.33 -11.56
CA PRO A 946 9.91 27.65 -11.31
C PRO A 946 10.01 26.14 -11.64
N PRO A 947 9.15 25.29 -11.05
CA PRO A 947 9.15 23.85 -11.31
C PRO A 947 8.98 23.52 -12.80
N THR A 948 9.79 22.59 -13.32
CA THR A 948 9.82 22.18 -14.73
C THR A 948 8.46 21.68 -15.22
N GLU A 949 7.73 20.96 -14.36
CA GLU A 949 6.39 20.42 -14.59
C GLU A 949 5.35 21.52 -14.88
N ILE A 950 5.57 22.73 -14.37
CA ILE A 950 4.71 23.89 -14.63
C ILE A 950 5.22 24.67 -15.85
N LEU A 951 6.54 24.80 -16.00
CA LEU A 951 7.16 25.52 -17.11
C LEU A 951 6.83 24.91 -18.47
N ILE A 952 6.96 23.59 -18.62
CA ILE A 952 6.75 22.91 -19.90
C ILE A 952 5.33 23.17 -20.45
N PRO A 953 4.23 22.88 -19.71
CA PRO A 953 2.88 23.18 -20.18
C PRO A 953 2.67 24.65 -20.54
N ILE A 954 3.21 25.58 -19.75
CA ILE A 954 3.12 27.02 -20.04
C ILE A 954 3.80 27.37 -21.35
N ILE A 955 5.02 26.90 -21.58
CA ILE A 955 5.74 27.18 -22.83
C ILE A 955 4.97 26.61 -24.02
N TYR A 956 4.39 25.42 -23.91
CA TYR A 956 3.51 24.88 -24.96
C TYR A 956 2.23 25.69 -25.18
N ILE A 957 1.61 26.25 -24.13
CA ILE A 957 0.51 27.20 -24.27
C ILE A 957 0.97 28.42 -25.11
N LEU A 958 2.16 28.96 -24.82
CA LEU A 958 2.72 30.08 -25.59
C LEU A 958 3.04 29.70 -27.04
N ILE A 959 3.56 28.50 -27.29
CA ILE A 959 3.77 27.96 -28.64
C ILE A 959 2.45 27.95 -29.41
N HIS A 960 1.36 27.46 -28.80
CA HIS A 960 0.05 27.42 -29.44
C HIS A 960 -0.54 28.81 -29.68
N ILE A 961 -0.41 29.74 -28.73
CA ILE A 961 -0.82 31.15 -28.93
C ILE A 961 -0.03 31.78 -30.09
N ALA A 962 1.29 31.58 -30.12
CA ALA A 962 2.16 32.10 -31.17
C ALA A 962 1.92 31.47 -32.54
N ALA A 963 1.39 30.24 -32.60
CA ALA A 963 1.07 29.57 -33.86
C ALA A 963 -0.22 30.10 -34.52
N ASN A 964 -1.09 30.80 -33.77
CA ASN A 964 -2.38 31.28 -34.26
C ASN A 964 -2.27 32.57 -35.10
N HIS A 965 -3.42 33.21 -35.40
CA HIS A 965 -3.53 34.39 -36.26
C HIS A 965 -2.59 35.54 -35.83
N PRO A 966 -2.20 36.46 -36.75
CA PRO A 966 -1.32 37.59 -36.44
C PRO A 966 -1.74 38.39 -35.20
N ARG A 967 -3.06 38.63 -35.02
CA ARG A 967 -3.59 39.32 -33.82
C ARG A 967 -3.22 38.66 -32.50
N HIS A 968 -3.17 37.33 -32.44
CA HIS A 968 -2.80 36.58 -31.22
C HIS A 968 -1.29 36.64 -30.95
N ARG A 969 -0.48 36.73 -32.02
CA ARG A 969 0.97 36.97 -31.92
C ARG A 969 1.26 38.39 -31.44
N GLU A 970 0.48 39.36 -31.91
CA GLU A 970 0.55 40.76 -31.49
C GLU A 970 0.19 40.93 -30.01
N THR A 971 -0.81 40.22 -29.48
CA THR A 971 -1.13 40.27 -28.04
C THR A 971 -0.03 39.61 -27.20
N LEU A 972 0.58 38.52 -27.67
CA LEU A 972 1.65 37.83 -26.96
C LEU A 972 2.96 38.65 -26.93
N ILE A 973 3.38 39.26 -28.05
CA ILE A 973 4.61 40.05 -28.08
C ILE A 973 4.56 41.28 -27.16
N GLN A 974 3.35 41.79 -26.88
CA GLN A 974 3.12 42.89 -25.94
C GLN A 974 3.34 42.48 -24.47
N GLN A 975 3.36 41.18 -24.14
CA GLN A 975 3.58 40.67 -22.78
C GLN A 975 5.08 40.65 -22.43
N THR A 976 5.70 41.84 -22.34
CA THR A 976 7.16 41.94 -22.17
C THR A 976 7.68 41.33 -20.87
N GLU A 977 6.90 41.39 -19.78
CA GLU A 977 7.30 40.80 -18.49
C GLU A 977 7.31 39.26 -18.55
N LEU A 978 6.28 38.67 -19.15
CA LEU A 978 6.23 37.24 -19.41
C LEU A 978 7.44 36.80 -20.25
N LEU A 979 7.73 37.50 -21.34
CA LEU A 979 8.85 37.17 -22.22
C LEU A 979 10.21 37.33 -21.52
N LYS A 980 10.37 38.35 -20.66
CA LYS A 980 11.60 38.51 -19.85
C LYS A 980 11.80 37.35 -18.87
N ASN A 981 10.73 36.85 -18.25
CA ASN A 981 10.80 35.68 -17.36
C ASN A 981 11.32 34.42 -18.08
N LEU A 982 11.15 34.32 -19.40
CA LEU A 982 11.62 33.16 -20.18
C LEU A 982 13.11 33.23 -20.53
N LEU A 983 13.75 34.40 -20.54
CA LEU A 983 15.14 34.56 -20.98
C LEU A 983 16.16 33.73 -20.19
N PRO A 984 16.09 33.63 -18.85
CA PRO A 984 17.00 32.78 -18.09
C PRO A 984 16.85 31.29 -18.46
N LEU A 985 15.64 30.86 -18.82
CA LEU A 985 15.31 29.45 -19.08
C LEU A 985 15.93 28.89 -20.37
N PHE A 986 16.52 29.73 -21.22
CA PHE A 986 17.33 29.27 -22.36
C PHE A 986 18.61 28.53 -21.91
N GLU A 987 19.03 28.67 -20.65
CA GLU A 987 20.15 27.94 -20.05
C GLU A 987 19.70 26.85 -19.08
N HIS A 988 18.40 26.52 -19.07
CA HIS A 988 17.80 25.53 -18.17
C HIS A 988 18.37 24.13 -18.37
N GLU A 989 18.46 23.32 -17.31
CA GLU A 989 19.07 21.98 -17.36
C GLU A 989 18.32 21.03 -18.30
N HIS A 990 16.99 21.07 -18.28
CA HIS A 990 16.11 20.23 -19.08
C HIS A 990 16.04 20.68 -20.55
N GLU A 991 16.36 19.79 -21.48
CA GLU A 991 16.40 20.07 -22.93
C GLU A 991 15.04 20.46 -23.51
N GLU A 992 13.96 19.86 -23.01
CA GLU A 992 12.60 20.15 -23.49
C GLU A 992 12.20 21.62 -23.26
N VAL A 993 12.69 22.22 -22.17
CA VAL A 993 12.46 23.65 -21.90
C VAL A 993 13.19 24.48 -22.96
N ARG A 994 14.49 24.23 -23.17
CA ARG A 994 15.32 24.99 -24.13
C ARG A 994 14.79 24.88 -25.55
N VAL A 995 14.42 23.68 -25.99
CA VAL A 995 13.93 23.45 -27.35
C VAL A 995 12.55 24.09 -27.58
N SER A 996 11.67 24.04 -26.58
CA SER A 996 10.33 24.64 -26.65
C SER A 996 10.41 26.17 -26.68
N LEU A 997 11.36 26.78 -25.98
CA LEU A 997 11.61 28.23 -26.03
C LEU A 997 12.07 28.69 -27.42
N ALA A 998 12.94 27.92 -28.09
CA ALA A 998 13.30 28.20 -29.47
C ALA A 998 12.08 28.13 -30.40
N TRP A 999 11.14 27.20 -30.14
CA TRP A 999 9.90 27.10 -30.90
C TRP A 999 8.96 28.30 -30.69
N VAL A 1000 8.87 28.84 -29.48
CA VAL A 1000 8.12 30.10 -29.23
C VAL A 1000 8.65 31.21 -30.14
N VAL A 1001 9.97 31.36 -30.25
CA VAL A 1001 10.58 32.40 -31.11
C VAL A 1001 10.24 32.14 -32.58
N ILE A 1002 10.40 30.91 -33.07
CA ILE A 1002 10.06 30.53 -34.45
C ILE A 1002 8.62 30.92 -34.79
N ASN A 1003 7.67 30.58 -33.93
CA ASN A 1003 6.26 30.90 -34.18
C ASN A 1003 5.99 32.42 -34.11
N LEU A 1004 6.61 33.13 -33.17
CA LEU A 1004 6.52 34.58 -33.08
C LEU A 1004 7.22 35.33 -34.21
N THR A 1005 8.08 34.68 -34.99
CA THR A 1005 8.71 35.25 -36.19
C THR A 1005 8.16 34.66 -37.48
N TRP A 1006 7.11 33.84 -37.40
CA TRP A 1006 6.43 33.34 -38.57
C TRP A 1006 5.68 34.47 -39.28
N LYS A 1007 5.82 34.50 -40.61
CA LYS A 1007 5.15 35.43 -41.52
C LYS A 1007 4.10 34.66 -42.32
N ASP A 1008 2.82 34.99 -42.15
CA ASP A 1008 1.75 34.30 -42.86
C ASP A 1008 1.70 34.68 -44.35
N ASP A 1009 1.69 35.99 -44.63
CA ASP A 1009 1.63 36.53 -45.99
C ASP A 1009 2.37 37.88 -46.12
N GLY A 1010 2.26 38.52 -47.29
CA GLY A 1010 2.88 39.83 -47.54
C GLY A 1010 2.34 40.96 -46.66
N ALA A 1011 1.10 40.86 -46.15
CA ALA A 1011 0.49 41.88 -45.30
C ALA A 1011 1.05 41.84 -43.87
N ASP A 1012 1.41 40.66 -43.37
CA ASP A 1012 2.05 40.46 -42.05
C ASP A 1012 3.55 40.83 -42.04
N GLU A 1013 4.15 41.22 -43.17
CA GLU A 1013 5.60 41.51 -43.21
C GLU A 1013 6.03 42.62 -42.24
N ALA A 1014 5.24 43.71 -42.16
CA ALA A 1014 5.56 44.83 -41.27
C ALA A 1014 5.40 44.43 -39.79
N SER A 1015 4.31 43.75 -39.43
CA SER A 1015 4.09 43.26 -38.06
C SER A 1015 5.13 42.22 -37.65
N CYS A 1016 5.53 41.32 -38.56
CA CYS A 1016 6.58 40.34 -38.32
C CYS A 1016 7.95 41.00 -38.07
N LYS A 1017 8.30 42.05 -38.84
CA LYS A 1017 9.51 42.88 -38.59
C LYS A 1017 9.50 43.51 -37.19
N LEU A 1018 8.36 44.06 -36.77
CA LEU A 1018 8.20 44.66 -35.44
C LEU A 1018 8.34 43.60 -34.33
N ARG A 1019 7.74 42.41 -34.51
CA ARG A 1019 7.89 41.28 -33.57
C ARG A 1019 9.35 40.85 -33.43
N ALA A 1020 10.07 40.65 -34.55
CA ALA A 1020 11.47 40.28 -34.54
C ALA A 1020 12.37 41.35 -33.89
N ALA A 1021 12.08 42.64 -34.15
CA ALA A 1021 12.80 43.75 -33.54
C ALA A 1021 12.61 43.78 -32.02
N GLU A 1022 11.39 43.51 -31.54
CA GLU A 1022 11.10 43.47 -30.11
C GLU A 1022 11.77 42.27 -29.42
N LEU A 1023 11.77 41.08 -30.04
CA LEU A 1023 12.51 39.92 -29.53
C LEU A 1023 14.02 40.18 -29.47
N LYS A 1024 14.59 40.86 -30.47
CA LYS A 1024 16.00 41.31 -30.45
C LYS A 1024 16.26 42.32 -29.35
N ARG A 1025 15.35 43.27 -29.13
CA ARG A 1025 15.43 44.27 -28.05
C ARG A 1025 15.40 43.62 -26.67
N LEU A 1026 14.61 42.56 -26.50
CA LEU A 1026 14.49 41.81 -25.24
C LEU A 1026 15.67 40.86 -25.00
N GLY A 1027 16.44 40.49 -26.03
CA GLY A 1027 17.65 39.67 -25.89
C GLY A 1027 17.52 38.21 -26.34
N PHE A 1028 16.42 37.84 -27.02
CA PHE A 1028 16.19 36.47 -27.49
C PHE A 1028 17.18 36.03 -28.57
N MET A 1029 17.66 36.96 -29.39
CA MET A 1029 18.61 36.66 -30.46
C MET A 1029 19.93 36.12 -29.89
N GLN A 1030 20.48 36.76 -28.85
CA GLN A 1030 21.70 36.30 -28.18
C GLN A 1030 21.50 34.95 -27.49
N LYS A 1031 20.32 34.72 -26.90
CA LYS A 1031 19.99 33.43 -26.28
C LYS A 1031 19.94 32.30 -27.30
N LEU A 1032 19.35 32.52 -28.48
CA LEU A 1032 19.37 31.54 -29.55
C LEU A 1032 20.79 31.28 -30.10
N GLU A 1033 21.64 32.31 -30.18
CA GLU A 1033 23.05 32.14 -30.56
C GLU A 1033 23.80 31.24 -29.57
N GLY A 1034 23.53 31.38 -28.27
CA GLY A 1034 24.03 30.45 -27.25
C GLY A 1034 23.59 29.00 -27.49
N LEU A 1035 22.31 28.79 -27.82
CA LEU A 1035 21.76 27.46 -28.11
C LEU A 1035 22.32 26.79 -29.38
N MET A 1036 22.97 27.52 -30.28
CA MET A 1036 23.67 26.90 -31.42
C MET A 1036 24.79 25.95 -31.00
N HIS A 1037 25.27 26.09 -29.76
CA HIS A 1037 26.33 25.30 -29.16
C HIS A 1037 25.82 24.33 -28.08
N ASP A 1038 24.51 24.06 -28.03
CA ASP A 1038 23.91 23.15 -27.06
C ASP A 1038 24.53 21.74 -27.13
N LYS A 1039 24.29 20.85 -26.16
CA LYS A 1039 24.68 19.45 -26.32
C LYS A 1039 23.69 18.71 -27.24
N GLU A 1040 22.41 19.06 -27.16
CA GLU A 1040 21.34 18.37 -27.88
C GLU A 1040 21.15 18.86 -29.31
N LEU A 1041 20.95 17.91 -30.23
CA LEU A 1041 20.83 18.22 -31.65
C LEU A 1041 19.54 18.96 -31.98
N ASP A 1042 18.41 18.57 -31.39
CA ASP A 1042 17.10 19.17 -31.67
C ASP A 1042 17.06 20.64 -31.22
N VAL A 1043 17.67 20.94 -30.06
CA VAL A 1043 17.85 22.32 -29.56
C VAL A 1043 18.65 23.15 -30.56
N LYS A 1044 19.78 22.63 -31.06
CA LYS A 1044 20.61 23.32 -32.06
C LYS A 1044 19.86 23.64 -33.35
N GLU A 1045 19.17 22.65 -33.92
CA GLU A 1045 18.52 22.82 -35.22
C GLU A 1045 17.34 23.80 -35.15
N ARG A 1046 16.57 23.76 -34.06
CA ARG A 1046 15.52 24.78 -33.81
C ARG A 1046 16.13 26.15 -33.54
N ALA A 1047 17.22 26.25 -32.79
CA ALA A 1047 17.90 27.52 -32.55
C ALA A 1047 18.41 28.16 -33.86
N LYS A 1048 19.02 27.36 -34.74
CA LYS A 1048 19.43 27.80 -36.09
C LYS A 1048 18.23 28.29 -36.91
N THR A 1049 17.12 27.57 -36.88
CA THR A 1049 15.89 27.94 -37.59
C THR A 1049 15.35 29.28 -37.09
N GLY A 1050 15.23 29.45 -35.76
CA GLY A 1050 14.77 30.69 -35.15
C GLY A 1050 15.68 31.87 -35.48
N LEU A 1051 17.01 31.69 -35.43
CA LEU A 1051 17.97 32.73 -35.80
C LEU A 1051 17.89 33.12 -37.27
N TYR A 1052 17.80 32.12 -38.16
CA TYR A 1052 17.65 32.35 -39.58
C TYR A 1052 16.39 33.20 -39.87
N GLN A 1053 15.25 32.84 -39.28
CA GLN A 1053 14.01 33.60 -39.42
C GLN A 1053 14.12 35.01 -38.85
N MET A 1054 14.70 35.18 -37.65
CA MET A 1054 14.91 36.50 -37.05
C MET A 1054 15.77 37.40 -37.95
N ARG A 1055 16.89 36.88 -38.48
CA ARG A 1055 17.78 37.63 -39.40
C ARG A 1055 17.06 38.01 -40.68
N GLN A 1056 16.31 37.07 -41.26
CA GLN A 1056 15.49 37.32 -42.45
C GLN A 1056 14.46 38.43 -42.22
N CYS A 1057 13.77 38.41 -41.08
CA CYS A 1057 12.79 39.45 -40.73
C CYS A 1057 13.47 40.82 -40.60
N LEU A 1058 14.61 40.88 -39.91
CA LEU A 1058 15.34 42.13 -39.64
C LEU A 1058 16.07 42.71 -40.86
N GLY A 1059 16.15 41.97 -41.97
CA GLY A 1059 16.93 42.38 -43.14
C GLY A 1059 18.44 42.22 -42.96
N ASP A 1060 18.87 41.49 -41.93
CA ASP A 1060 20.26 41.11 -41.72
C ASP A 1060 20.57 39.96 -42.70
N THR A 1061 21.06 40.26 -43.92
CA THR A 1061 21.54 39.22 -44.84
C THR A 1061 22.77 38.54 -44.25
N ALA A 1062 22.79 37.20 -44.32
CA ALA A 1062 23.76 36.29 -43.71
C ALA A 1062 25.24 36.70 -43.87
#